data_AF-A0A412DQR5-F1
#
_entry.id   AF-A0A412DQR5-F1
#
_cell.length_a   1.000
_cell.length_b   1.000
_cell.length_c   1.000
_cell.angle_alpha   90.00
_cell.angle_beta   90.00
_cell.angle_gamma   90.00
#
_symmetry.space_group_name_H-M   'P 1'
#
loop_
_entity.id
_entity.type
_entity.pdbx_description
1 polymer ?
#
loop_
_entity_poly.entity_id
_entity_poly.type
_entity_poly.pdbx_seq_one_letter_code
_entity_poly.pdbx_strand_id
1 'polypeptide(L)'
;MRKSILWFVLLTLFEIPYVLAQNGFRVTGQIISADDNQPVIGVSIIEKGTTNGVITDVDGNYSIMVTKSPASLQFSYIGMKTVEKEFTAATRFDLKMESSAEMVDEVVVVAYGVRKKGTTTGSMSVVKDKIMETVPTPSFDQALQGQASGLQVLSNSGEPGAVANFKIRGINSINAGTEPLFILDGVAVSSEDFSAINPSDIESVSVLKDASSTSIYGARAANGVIVITTKRGRVGDNGKISVRAQYGVSSLAYGKWDVMNTTERLNYEEEIGLRKAGSYDRELLERTNIDWRDVVYNDAASFYSTEIQTSGATQGGFNYFISGNIFSQDGIAVGSSYDRYTFRANLEAKINNWFKVGSNATFAYEKISEAQEGEYTTSTPISASRLMLPYWNPYKEDGSWASAADGSWTGSNVNPMEWQTTNWNDTNKWKVIATAFAELRPLPGLTLRTLGGIDFLDMRSNNETSPDFVGNQGEGAIGRGFSRATNLTWTNTISYLFDIKDDHHFNVLLGQEAVDNQSDAFSVIGRGQTNSYLVNLSAATRADIPTDSRSGSTYLSFFSRAEYNYLGKYFVDLSARRDASSRFGTNSRWANFWSVGTMWNAKAESFLKNVSWLDNAQLLASIGTSGNSSIPDYDHLALVAGGPIYGLEGQVLPGLAPYSKGNEDLTWEKTTILNITMKLGFLNRFNLTAEFYNKYTSDMLMAVPVSVVGGYSTRWSNMGAMVNRGVDLDLNVNVLKFKDFLWTVSANASYNKNEIKELYEGRDEYELSTTGLFLKKGHSFGEFYTNRFAGVNPANGDALWYDKNGNLTNECLDEDKVLVGKSYIAPWQGGFGTSLSWKGLTVSTQFSWVADRWMMNNDRYFNESNGTFVNYNQSKKMLYDRWKKPGDVATVPRYGIAAQLDSRFLEDASFLRWKNLMVSYTLPANLLAPLKVVENIRVYAQGQNLLTFTKFQGMDPESSMNIYAAQYPMSRQFSIGLEIGF
;
A
#
# COMPACT_ATOMS: atom_id res chain seq x y z
N MET A 1 -75.82 20.35 -27.64
CA MET A 1 -74.97 21.20 -26.78
C MET A 1 -75.67 21.66 -25.48
N ARG A 2 -76.47 20.80 -24.84
CA ARG A 2 -77.17 21.13 -23.56
C ARG A 2 -76.80 20.20 -22.39
N LYS A 3 -75.87 19.26 -22.58
CA LYS A 3 -75.30 18.43 -21.51
C LYS A 3 -73.89 18.86 -21.08
N SER A 4 -73.20 19.70 -21.85
CA SER A 4 -71.83 20.17 -21.56
C SER A 4 -71.78 21.38 -20.61
N ILE A 5 -72.87 22.16 -20.52
CA ILE A 5 -72.96 23.34 -19.66
C ILE A 5 -73.35 22.96 -18.21
N LEU A 6 -74.12 21.88 -18.02
CA LEU A 6 -74.46 21.40 -16.68
C LEU A 6 -73.26 20.80 -15.93
N TRP A 7 -72.31 20.16 -16.64
CA TRP A 7 -71.08 19.65 -16.03
C TRP A 7 -70.09 20.77 -15.68
N PHE A 8 -70.09 21.88 -16.42
CA PHE A 8 -69.25 23.04 -16.12
C PHE A 8 -69.79 23.88 -14.94
N VAL A 9 -71.11 23.88 -14.73
CA VAL A 9 -71.75 24.53 -13.56
C VAL A 9 -71.70 23.64 -12.31
N LEU A 10 -71.69 22.31 -12.45
CA LEU A 10 -71.47 21.40 -11.30
C LEU A 10 -70.00 21.35 -10.84
N LEU A 11 -69.03 21.57 -11.74
CA LEU A 11 -67.60 21.62 -11.40
C LEU A 11 -67.14 22.96 -10.81
N THR A 12 -67.92 24.03 -10.96
CA THR A 12 -67.62 25.36 -10.39
C THR A 12 -68.30 25.62 -9.04
N LEU A 13 -69.20 24.73 -8.60
CA LEU A 13 -69.88 24.82 -7.30
C LEU A 13 -69.28 23.93 -6.20
N PHE A 14 -68.19 23.20 -6.49
CA PHE A 14 -67.45 22.40 -5.49
C PHE A 14 -66.13 23.04 -5.02
N GLU A 15 -65.81 24.28 -5.42
CA GLU A 15 -64.56 24.95 -5.05
C GLU A 15 -64.66 26.00 -3.92
N ILE A 16 -65.76 26.04 -3.14
CA ILE A 16 -65.82 26.83 -1.90
C ILE A 16 -66.71 26.05 -0.91
N PRO A 17 -66.14 25.31 0.08
CA PRO A 17 -65.32 25.89 1.14
C PRO A 17 -64.13 25.00 1.59
N TYR A 18 -62.90 25.41 1.28
CA TYR A 18 -61.70 25.06 2.07
C TYR A 18 -60.89 26.32 2.41
N VAL A 19 -61.60 27.41 2.71
CA VAL A 19 -61.07 28.49 3.54
C VAL A 19 -61.83 28.38 4.84
N LEU A 20 -61.29 27.59 5.78
CA LEU A 20 -61.49 27.64 7.24
C LEU A 20 -60.87 26.36 7.85
N ALA A 21 -59.54 26.28 7.80
CA ALA A 21 -58.71 25.49 8.70
C ALA A 21 -57.27 26.02 8.71
N GLN A 22 -57.10 27.34 8.90
CA GLN A 22 -55.81 27.87 9.36
C GLN A 22 -55.83 27.88 10.89
N ASN A 23 -55.71 26.70 11.50
CA ASN A 23 -55.28 26.59 12.90
C ASN A 23 -53.77 26.34 12.97
N GLY A 24 -53.03 26.84 11.98
CA GLY A 24 -51.59 26.95 12.07
C GLY A 24 -51.21 28.26 12.75
N PHE A 25 -50.10 28.24 13.48
CA PHE A 25 -49.56 29.44 14.11
C PHE A 25 -48.13 29.66 13.64
N ARG A 26 -47.71 30.93 13.63
CA ARG A 26 -46.38 31.30 13.13
C ARG A 26 -45.39 31.38 14.27
N VAL A 27 -44.25 30.71 14.12
CA VAL A 27 -43.09 30.87 15.00
C VAL A 27 -42.04 31.66 14.25
N THR A 28 -41.60 32.76 14.84
CA THR A 28 -40.52 33.61 14.30
C THR A 28 -39.39 33.69 15.32
N GLY A 29 -38.21 34.15 14.91
CA GLY A 29 -37.11 34.37 15.85
C GLY A 29 -35.80 34.69 15.17
N GLN A 30 -34.80 35.00 15.98
CA GLN A 30 -33.42 35.20 15.56
C GLN A 30 -32.51 34.17 16.23
N ILE A 31 -31.60 33.58 15.47
CA ILE A 31 -30.62 32.62 15.97
C ILE A 31 -29.23 33.26 15.99
N ILE A 32 -28.61 33.26 17.17
CA ILE A 32 -27.28 33.81 17.39
C ILE A 32 -26.36 32.75 18.02
N SER A 33 -25.06 32.87 17.76
CA SER A 33 -24.05 31.95 18.29
C SER A 33 -23.77 32.25 19.76
N ALA A 34 -23.60 31.21 20.56
CA ALA A 34 -23.32 31.36 21.98
C ALA A 34 -21.97 32.01 22.27
N ASP A 35 -21.01 31.80 21.37
CA ASP A 35 -19.60 32.10 21.55
C ASP A 35 -19.25 33.56 21.26
N ASP A 36 -19.90 34.16 20.25
CA ASP A 36 -19.57 35.50 19.73
C ASP A 36 -20.78 36.44 19.59
N ASN A 37 -21.99 35.98 19.96
CA ASN A 37 -23.25 36.70 19.80
C ASN A 37 -23.55 37.17 18.37
N GLN A 38 -22.92 36.56 17.35
CA GLN A 38 -23.19 36.88 15.95
C GLN A 38 -24.38 36.06 15.42
N PRO A 39 -25.13 36.56 14.42
CA PRO A 39 -26.17 35.79 13.76
C PRO A 39 -25.64 34.50 13.14
N VAL A 40 -26.38 33.40 13.31
CA VAL A 40 -26.04 32.10 12.69
C VAL A 40 -26.86 31.94 11.42
N ILE A 41 -26.18 32.02 10.28
CA ILE A 41 -26.78 31.97 8.94
C ILE A 41 -26.93 30.51 8.51
N GLY A 42 -28.11 30.13 8.00
CA GLY A 42 -28.37 28.79 7.45
C GLY A 42 -28.69 27.70 8.47
N VAL A 43 -29.11 28.04 9.69
CA VAL A 43 -29.66 27.07 10.65
C VAL A 43 -30.93 26.48 10.06
N SER A 44 -31.06 25.16 10.07
CA SER A 44 -32.27 24.45 9.61
C SER A 44 -33.27 24.31 10.76
N ILE A 45 -34.48 24.83 10.57
CA ILE A 45 -35.62 24.70 11.49
C ILE A 45 -36.67 23.81 10.84
N ILE A 46 -36.92 22.63 11.40
CA ILE A 46 -37.87 21.64 10.84
C ILE A 46 -38.95 21.30 11.86
N GLU A 47 -40.22 21.27 11.43
CA GLU A 47 -41.33 20.72 12.21
C GLU A 47 -41.24 19.17 12.21
N LYS A 48 -40.90 18.62 13.39
CA LYS A 48 -40.58 17.21 13.58
C LYS A 48 -41.74 16.30 13.15
N GLY A 49 -41.43 15.33 12.29
CA GLY A 49 -42.42 14.40 11.72
C GLY A 49 -43.15 14.92 10.47
N THR A 50 -42.73 16.06 9.93
CA THR A 50 -43.23 16.63 8.67
C THR A 50 -42.06 17.06 7.76
N THR A 51 -42.37 17.48 6.53
CA THR A 51 -41.39 18.10 5.60
C THR A 51 -41.37 19.62 5.69
N ASN A 52 -42.13 20.22 6.60
CA ASN A 52 -42.24 21.66 6.78
C ASN A 52 -41.00 22.21 7.50
N GLY A 53 -40.22 23.06 6.83
CA GLY A 53 -38.99 23.62 7.39
C GLY A 53 -38.54 24.89 6.68
N VAL A 54 -37.71 25.68 7.36
CA VAL A 54 -37.11 26.93 6.86
C VAL A 54 -35.64 27.01 7.31
N ILE A 55 -34.88 27.90 6.69
CA ILE A 55 -33.51 28.24 7.12
C ILE A 55 -33.42 29.68 7.60
N THR A 56 -32.46 29.99 8.47
CA THR A 56 -32.19 31.37 8.87
C THR A 56 -31.55 32.19 7.75
N ASP A 57 -31.92 33.47 7.66
CA ASP A 57 -31.33 34.44 6.74
C ASP A 57 -29.95 34.97 7.19
N VAL A 58 -29.41 35.95 6.48
CA VAL A 58 -28.10 36.56 6.74
C VAL A 58 -28.00 37.29 8.09
N ASP A 59 -29.14 37.70 8.64
CA ASP A 59 -29.25 38.35 9.95
C ASP A 59 -29.68 37.35 11.03
N GLY A 60 -29.71 36.05 10.70
CA GLY A 60 -30.07 34.96 11.61
C GLY A 60 -31.57 34.82 11.85
N ASN A 61 -32.43 35.53 11.13
CA ASN A 61 -33.88 35.49 11.35
C ASN A 61 -34.53 34.30 10.65
N TYR A 62 -35.59 33.76 11.26
CA TYR A 62 -36.44 32.73 10.66
C TYR A 62 -37.93 33.00 10.90
N SER A 63 -38.76 32.41 10.06
CA SER A 63 -40.22 32.47 10.16
C SER A 63 -40.84 31.21 9.57
N ILE A 64 -41.42 30.37 10.42
CA ILE A 64 -42.04 29.10 10.03
C ILE A 64 -43.52 29.08 10.44
N MET A 65 -44.38 28.63 9.52
CA MET A 65 -45.80 28.42 9.80
C MET A 65 -45.99 26.95 10.15
N VAL A 66 -46.33 26.63 11.39
CA VAL A 66 -46.62 25.24 11.81
C VAL A 66 -48.11 24.97 11.75
N THR A 67 -48.49 23.77 11.32
CA THR A 67 -49.89 23.44 11.01
C THR A 67 -50.58 22.61 12.09
N LYS A 68 -49.84 22.18 13.11
CA LYS A 68 -50.32 21.39 14.26
C LYS A 68 -49.95 22.07 15.58
N SER A 69 -50.77 21.88 16.61
CA SER A 69 -50.48 22.30 18.00
C SER A 69 -50.69 21.11 18.94
N PRO A 70 -49.72 20.72 19.77
CA PRO A 70 -48.34 21.23 19.83
C PRO A 70 -47.50 20.83 18.59
N ALA A 71 -46.55 21.69 18.22
CA ALA A 71 -45.54 21.43 17.19
C ALA A 71 -44.14 21.47 17.80
N SER A 72 -43.36 20.41 17.61
CA SER A 72 -41.94 20.38 17.97
C SER A 72 -41.08 20.84 16.79
N LEU A 73 -40.34 21.94 16.98
CA LEU A 73 -39.35 22.41 16.03
C LEU A 73 -37.96 21.93 16.44
N GLN A 74 -37.24 21.36 15.48
CA GLN A 74 -35.83 20.98 15.62
C GLN A 74 -34.95 22.03 14.91
N PHE A 75 -34.02 22.61 15.67
CA PHE A 75 -33.03 23.59 15.21
C PHE A 75 -31.69 22.88 15.08
N SER A 76 -31.14 22.83 13.86
CA SER A 76 -29.89 22.12 13.58
C SER A 76 -28.97 22.92 12.68
N TYR A 77 -27.68 22.90 13.00
CA TYR A 77 -26.62 23.53 12.21
C TYR A 77 -25.31 22.77 12.41
N ILE A 78 -24.53 22.63 11.34
CA ILE A 78 -23.26 21.89 11.39
C ILE A 78 -22.31 22.58 12.37
N GLY A 79 -21.79 21.82 13.35
CA GLY A 79 -20.88 22.34 14.39
C GLY A 79 -21.57 23.01 15.59
N MET A 80 -22.91 22.96 15.68
CA MET A 80 -23.69 23.46 16.81
C MET A 80 -24.53 22.33 17.42
N LYS A 81 -24.86 22.41 18.71
CA LYS A 81 -25.76 21.41 19.33
C LYS A 81 -27.17 21.54 18.76
N THR A 82 -27.79 20.42 18.39
CA THR A 82 -29.20 20.39 17.99
C THR A 82 -30.09 20.75 19.18
N VAL A 83 -31.00 21.69 18.99
CA VAL A 83 -31.97 22.11 20.01
C VAL A 83 -33.36 21.72 19.54
N GLU A 84 -34.16 21.09 20.41
CA GLU A 84 -35.57 20.80 20.14
C GLU A 84 -36.44 21.63 21.08
N LYS A 85 -37.47 22.28 20.53
CA LYS A 85 -38.42 23.08 21.30
C LYS A 85 -39.84 22.89 20.82
N GLU A 86 -40.74 22.62 21.77
CA GLU A 86 -42.17 22.51 21.52
C GLU A 86 -42.85 23.89 21.61
N PHE A 87 -43.78 24.14 20.69
CA PHE A 87 -44.59 25.34 20.60
C PHE A 87 -46.08 24.98 20.53
N THR A 88 -46.92 25.75 21.21
CA THR A 88 -48.38 25.54 21.26
C THR A 88 -49.19 26.70 20.68
N ALA A 89 -48.56 27.85 20.44
CA ALA A 89 -49.17 29.05 19.87
C ALA A 89 -48.11 29.94 19.19
N ALA A 90 -48.58 30.96 18.45
CA ALA A 90 -47.70 31.90 17.75
C ALA A 90 -46.78 32.61 18.75
N THR A 91 -45.48 32.57 18.51
CA THR A 91 -44.51 33.19 19.40
C THR A 91 -43.24 33.58 18.66
N ARG A 92 -42.52 34.56 19.22
CA ARG A 92 -41.13 34.84 18.86
C ARG A 92 -40.22 34.07 19.79
N PHE A 93 -39.28 33.30 19.24
CA PHE A 93 -38.31 32.51 19.98
C PHE A 93 -36.91 32.77 19.44
N ASP A 94 -36.16 33.62 20.14
CA ASP A 94 -34.76 33.87 19.82
C ASP A 94 -33.92 32.78 20.49
N LEU A 95 -33.05 32.11 19.72
CA LEU A 95 -32.26 30.97 20.17
C LEU A 95 -30.78 31.31 20.15
N LYS A 96 -30.10 31.14 21.28
CA LYS A 96 -28.65 31.20 21.36
C LYS A 96 -28.09 29.78 21.25
N MET A 97 -27.51 29.44 20.10
CA MET A 97 -27.00 28.08 19.83
C MET A 97 -25.58 27.92 20.33
N GLU A 98 -25.34 26.89 21.15
CA GLU A 98 -24.01 26.53 21.61
C GLU A 98 -23.23 25.79 20.53
N SER A 99 -21.95 26.14 20.37
CA SER A 99 -21.04 25.33 19.56
C SER A 99 -20.95 23.92 20.13
N SER A 100 -21.08 22.92 19.25
CA SER A 100 -20.78 21.55 19.61
C SER A 100 -19.26 21.40 19.56
N ALA A 101 -18.62 21.42 20.74
CA ALA A 101 -17.23 21.02 20.90
C ALA A 101 -17.03 19.49 20.81
N GLU A 102 -18.11 18.72 20.64
CA GLU A 102 -17.98 17.33 20.23
C GLU A 102 -17.42 17.33 18.81
N MET A 103 -16.17 16.87 18.67
CA MET A 103 -15.69 16.35 17.41
C MET A 103 -16.80 15.48 16.84
N VAL A 104 -17.27 15.80 15.62
CA VAL A 104 -18.23 14.96 14.88
C VAL A 104 -17.83 13.51 15.14
N ASP A 105 -18.72 12.74 15.76
CA ASP A 105 -18.46 11.36 16.17
C ASP A 105 -18.00 10.57 14.95
N GLU A 106 -16.68 10.48 14.79
CA GLU A 106 -16.08 9.89 13.61
C GLU A 106 -16.31 8.38 13.73
N VAL A 107 -17.13 7.85 12.84
CA VAL A 107 -17.44 6.43 12.81
C VAL A 107 -16.46 5.75 11.85
N VAL A 108 -15.73 4.78 12.34
CA VAL A 108 -14.75 3.98 11.59
C VAL A 108 -15.32 2.59 11.37
N VAL A 109 -15.12 2.03 10.17
CA VAL A 109 -15.50 0.64 9.88
C VAL A 109 -14.47 -0.28 10.52
N VAL A 110 -14.93 -1.20 11.36
CA VAL A 110 -14.09 -2.22 12.01
C VAL A 110 -14.72 -3.57 11.73
N ALA A 111 -14.10 -4.33 10.83
CA ALA A 111 -14.63 -5.61 10.37
C ALA A 111 -16.08 -5.52 9.87
N TYR A 112 -16.97 -6.33 10.43
CA TYR A 112 -18.36 -6.43 9.99
C TYR A 112 -19.29 -5.37 10.61
N GLY A 113 -18.76 -4.29 11.19
CA GLY A 113 -19.54 -3.23 11.83
C GLY A 113 -18.90 -1.85 11.76
N VAL A 114 -19.65 -0.82 12.18
CA VAL A 114 -19.17 0.56 12.27
C VAL A 114 -19.07 0.95 13.75
N ARG A 115 -18.00 1.64 14.15
CA ARG A 115 -17.67 2.00 15.54
C ARG A 115 -17.36 3.48 15.66
N LYS A 116 -17.77 4.14 16.74
CA LYS A 116 -17.25 5.47 17.06
C LYS A 116 -15.77 5.34 17.43
N LYS A 117 -14.89 6.11 16.79
CA LYS A 117 -13.43 6.08 16.94
C LYS A 117 -12.93 6.17 18.39
N GLY A 118 -13.71 6.81 19.28
CA GLY A 118 -13.39 6.95 20.71
C GLY A 118 -13.81 5.77 21.61
N THR A 119 -14.49 4.76 21.07
CA THR A 119 -15.10 3.65 21.85
C THR A 119 -14.46 2.28 21.58
N THR A 120 -13.41 2.22 20.78
CA THR A 120 -12.75 0.97 20.41
C THR A 120 -11.71 0.54 21.44
N THR A 121 -11.77 -0.73 21.86
CA THR A 121 -10.78 -1.38 22.75
C THR A 121 -9.51 -1.82 22.02
N GLY A 122 -9.54 -1.86 20.69
CA GLY A 122 -8.42 -2.25 19.85
C GLY A 122 -7.60 -1.05 19.34
N SER A 123 -6.30 -1.27 19.18
CA SER A 123 -5.40 -0.33 18.51
C SER A 123 -5.61 -0.32 16.99
N MET A 124 -5.80 0.88 16.43
CA MET A 124 -5.85 1.12 15.00
C MET A 124 -5.29 2.49 14.64
N SER A 125 -4.64 2.57 13.48
CA SER A 125 -4.25 3.83 12.84
C SER A 125 -5.14 4.06 11.62
N VAL A 126 -5.75 5.24 11.49
CA VAL A 126 -6.68 5.54 10.38
C VAL A 126 -6.11 6.68 9.54
N VAL A 127 -5.87 6.39 8.26
CA VAL A 127 -5.46 7.35 7.24
C VAL A 127 -6.71 7.73 6.43
N LYS A 128 -6.98 9.03 6.31
CA LYS A 128 -8.20 9.55 5.65
C LYS A 128 -7.96 9.94 4.19
N ASP A 129 -9.07 10.04 3.45
CA ASP A 129 -9.17 10.55 2.08
C ASP A 129 -8.29 11.77 1.76
N LYS A 130 -8.24 12.79 2.62
CA LYS A 130 -7.43 14.00 2.37
C LYS A 130 -5.96 13.69 2.12
N ILE A 131 -5.40 12.68 2.78
CA ILE A 131 -4.01 12.27 2.55
C ILE A 131 -3.89 11.57 1.20
N MET A 132 -4.84 10.69 0.86
CA MET A 132 -4.87 9.96 -0.41
C MET A 132 -5.02 10.89 -1.62
N GLU A 133 -5.87 11.91 -1.51
CA GLU A 133 -6.04 12.94 -2.55
C GLU A 133 -4.83 13.86 -2.67
N THR A 134 -3.95 13.88 -1.66
CA THR A 134 -2.73 14.69 -1.67
C THR A 134 -1.52 13.95 -2.20
N VAL A 135 -1.61 12.79 -2.85
CA VAL A 135 -0.45 12.04 -3.37
C VAL A 135 -0.70 11.63 -4.83
N PRO A 136 0.18 11.96 -5.80
CA PRO A 136 -0.05 11.71 -7.22
C PRO A 136 0.51 10.33 -7.58
N THR A 137 0.09 9.30 -6.87
CA THR A 137 0.60 7.94 -7.13
C THR A 137 -0.38 7.15 -7.97
N PRO A 138 0.13 6.25 -8.84
CA PRO A 138 -0.74 5.32 -9.57
C PRO A 138 -1.58 4.49 -8.59
N SER A 139 -1.02 4.14 -7.43
CA SER A 139 -1.66 3.33 -6.40
C SER A 139 -1.61 4.00 -5.01
N PHE A 140 -2.59 3.70 -4.14
CA PHE A 140 -2.72 4.35 -2.83
C PHE A 140 -1.75 3.81 -1.77
N ASP A 141 -1.17 2.64 -2.01
CA ASP A 141 -0.25 1.96 -1.11
C ASP A 141 1.00 2.79 -0.79
N GLN A 142 1.61 3.40 -1.81
CA GLN A 142 2.76 4.29 -1.64
C GLN A 142 2.40 5.55 -0.83
N ALA A 143 1.14 6.01 -0.89
CA ALA A 143 0.66 7.16 -0.12
C ALA A 143 0.60 6.90 1.39
N LEU A 144 0.55 5.62 1.81
CA LEU A 144 0.51 5.22 3.23
C LEU A 144 1.88 5.31 3.92
N GLN A 145 2.95 5.49 3.17
CA GLN A 145 4.30 5.48 3.71
C GLN A 145 4.54 6.65 4.68
N GLY A 146 4.91 6.31 5.92
CA GLY A 146 5.11 7.27 6.99
C GLY A 146 3.81 7.94 7.48
N GLN A 147 2.63 7.43 7.12
CA GLN A 147 1.33 7.97 7.57
C GLN A 147 0.77 7.26 8.80
N ALA A 148 1.18 6.01 9.05
CA ALA A 148 0.69 5.20 10.16
C ALA A 148 1.85 4.63 10.97
N SER A 149 1.79 4.79 12.30
CA SER A 149 2.70 4.10 13.22
C SER A 149 2.53 2.57 13.14
N GLY A 150 3.62 1.86 13.36
CA GLY A 150 3.69 0.40 13.32
C GLY A 150 3.58 -0.20 11.92
N LEU A 151 3.42 0.63 10.87
CA LEU A 151 3.30 0.20 9.47
C LEU A 151 4.55 0.57 8.67
N GLN A 152 5.28 -0.44 8.20
CA GLN A 152 6.35 -0.27 7.22
C GLN A 152 5.77 -0.42 5.82
N VAL A 153 6.07 0.55 4.96
CA VAL A 153 5.76 0.52 3.52
C VAL A 153 7.04 0.84 2.76
N LEU A 154 7.52 -0.08 1.93
CA LEU A 154 8.72 0.07 1.12
C LEU A 154 8.46 -0.41 -0.31
N SER A 155 8.80 0.39 -1.32
CA SER A 155 8.73 -0.06 -2.71
C SER A 155 10.03 -0.72 -3.14
N ASN A 156 9.94 -1.86 -3.84
CA ASN A 156 11.11 -2.52 -4.43
C ASN A 156 11.53 -1.93 -5.77
N SER A 157 10.59 -1.27 -6.46
CA SER A 157 10.78 -0.69 -7.78
C SER A 157 10.03 0.64 -7.87
N GLY A 158 10.58 1.59 -8.62
CA GLY A 158 9.94 2.85 -8.99
C GLY A 158 9.16 2.80 -10.31
N GLU A 159 9.08 1.61 -10.92
CA GLU A 159 8.33 1.38 -12.15
C GLU A 159 6.83 1.69 -11.97
N PRO A 160 6.20 2.41 -12.91
CA PRO A 160 4.76 2.65 -12.85
C PRO A 160 3.94 1.37 -12.72
N GLY A 161 3.01 1.34 -11.76
CA GLY A 161 2.19 0.15 -11.47
C GLY A 161 2.82 -0.83 -10.46
N ALA A 162 4.09 -0.67 -10.08
CA ALA A 162 4.73 -1.50 -9.08
C ALA A 162 4.13 -1.32 -7.68
N VAL A 163 3.93 -2.44 -6.98
CA VAL A 163 3.26 -2.50 -5.67
C VAL A 163 4.28 -2.41 -4.52
N ALA A 164 3.90 -1.72 -3.45
CA ALA A 164 4.72 -1.59 -2.24
C ALA A 164 4.59 -2.81 -1.32
N ASN A 165 5.68 -3.13 -0.60
CA ASN A 165 5.70 -4.17 0.43
C ASN A 165 5.25 -3.62 1.77
N PHE A 166 4.36 -4.34 2.45
CA PHE A 166 3.79 -3.95 3.74
C PHE A 166 4.26 -4.87 4.88
N LYS A 167 4.63 -4.28 6.02
CA LYS A 167 4.87 -5.04 7.26
C LYS A 167 4.29 -4.30 8.45
N ILE A 168 3.49 -4.98 9.28
CA ILE A 168 2.97 -4.42 10.53
C ILE A 168 3.76 -5.00 11.70
N ARG A 169 4.44 -4.14 12.45
CA ARG A 169 5.22 -4.49 13.65
C ARG A 169 6.29 -5.57 13.41
N GLY A 170 6.96 -5.48 12.26
CA GLY A 170 8.07 -6.36 11.88
C GLY A 170 7.67 -7.68 11.22
N ILE A 171 8.64 -8.57 11.07
CA ILE A 171 8.49 -9.88 10.42
C ILE A 171 8.13 -10.93 11.48
N ASN A 172 7.09 -11.73 11.24
CA ASN A 172 6.57 -12.69 12.21
C ASN A 172 6.78 -14.16 11.84
N SER A 173 7.21 -14.44 10.61
CA SER A 173 7.54 -15.78 10.12
C SER A 173 8.84 -15.76 9.31
N ILE A 174 9.48 -16.93 9.17
CA ILE A 174 10.71 -17.11 8.40
C ILE A 174 10.40 -17.56 6.97
N ASN A 175 9.47 -18.52 6.80
CA ASN A 175 9.13 -19.07 5.48
C ASN A 175 7.66 -18.86 5.10
N ALA A 176 6.72 -18.87 6.05
CA ALA A 176 5.33 -18.58 5.72
C ALA A 176 5.12 -17.10 5.38
N GLY A 177 4.06 -16.82 4.64
CA GLY A 177 3.75 -15.45 4.19
C GLY A 177 3.69 -14.44 5.35
N THR A 178 4.31 -13.28 5.13
CA THR A 178 4.46 -12.20 6.13
C THR A 178 3.63 -10.96 5.82
N GLU A 179 2.90 -10.94 4.70
CA GLU A 179 2.05 -9.82 4.31
C GLU A 179 0.80 -9.72 5.21
N PRO A 180 0.34 -8.50 5.52
CA PRO A 180 -0.95 -8.28 6.18
C PRO A 180 -2.13 -8.77 5.33
N LEU A 181 -3.26 -9.04 5.97
CA LEU A 181 -4.52 -9.27 5.26
C LEU A 181 -5.10 -7.92 4.81
N PHE A 182 -5.36 -7.77 3.52
CA PHE A 182 -6.02 -6.59 2.98
C PHE A 182 -7.51 -6.85 2.76
N ILE A 183 -8.35 -5.95 3.27
CA ILE A 183 -9.81 -6.05 3.18
C ILE A 183 -10.35 -4.82 2.48
N LEU A 184 -10.93 -4.97 1.29
CA LEU A 184 -11.63 -3.92 0.56
C LEU A 184 -13.13 -4.10 0.71
N ASP A 185 -13.80 -3.13 1.34
CA ASP A 185 -15.26 -3.14 1.55
C ASP A 185 -15.83 -4.45 2.15
N GLY A 186 -15.01 -5.17 2.91
CA GLY A 186 -15.38 -6.42 3.59
C GLY A 186 -14.94 -7.71 2.91
N VAL A 187 -14.25 -7.65 1.77
CA VAL A 187 -13.70 -8.82 1.06
C VAL A 187 -12.17 -8.76 1.03
N ALA A 188 -11.53 -9.93 1.16
CA ALA A 188 -10.08 -10.04 1.08
C ALA A 188 -9.58 -9.83 -0.36
N VAL A 189 -8.54 -9.03 -0.52
CA VAL A 189 -7.90 -8.72 -1.82
C VAL A 189 -6.39 -8.91 -1.72
N SER A 190 -5.72 -9.09 -2.85
CA SER A 190 -4.25 -9.12 -2.91
C SER A 190 -3.67 -7.70 -2.93
N SER A 191 -2.43 -7.54 -2.43
CA SER A 191 -1.66 -6.31 -2.62
C SER A 191 -1.45 -6.02 -4.11
N GLU A 192 -1.30 -7.07 -4.93
CA GLU A 192 -1.20 -7.00 -6.39
C GLU A 192 -2.41 -6.34 -7.07
N ASP A 193 -3.52 -6.19 -6.36
CA ASP A 193 -4.75 -5.56 -6.87
C ASP A 193 -4.81 -4.06 -6.61
N PHE A 194 -3.87 -3.51 -5.86
CA PHE A 194 -3.87 -2.10 -5.46
C PHE A 194 -3.64 -1.15 -6.63
N SER A 195 -2.89 -1.61 -7.64
CA SER A 195 -2.72 -0.89 -8.90
C SER A 195 -4.06 -0.69 -9.61
N ALA A 196 -5.02 -1.61 -9.48
CA ALA A 196 -6.34 -1.50 -10.10
C ALA A 196 -7.32 -0.56 -9.35
N ILE A 197 -6.98 -0.09 -8.15
CA ILE A 197 -7.87 0.73 -7.32
C ILE A 197 -7.48 2.21 -7.46
N ASN A 198 -8.43 3.02 -7.92
CA ASN A 198 -8.26 4.47 -7.97
C ASN A 198 -8.18 5.06 -6.53
N PRO A 199 -7.06 5.71 -6.14
CA PRO A 199 -6.88 6.27 -4.79
C PRO A 199 -7.96 7.27 -4.38
N SER A 200 -8.47 8.03 -5.35
CA SER A 200 -9.53 9.03 -5.17
C SER A 200 -10.88 8.47 -4.73
N ASP A 201 -11.10 7.16 -4.89
CA ASP A 201 -12.31 6.46 -4.47
C ASP A 201 -12.26 6.02 -3.00
N ILE A 202 -11.09 6.11 -2.36
CA ILE A 202 -10.87 5.66 -0.99
C ILE A 202 -11.36 6.73 -0.02
N GLU A 203 -12.21 6.32 0.93
CA GLU A 203 -12.64 7.17 2.04
C GLU A 203 -11.65 7.09 3.21
N SER A 204 -11.18 5.87 3.52
CA SER A 204 -10.19 5.67 4.57
C SER A 204 -9.46 4.33 4.43
N VAL A 205 -8.25 4.29 5.00
CA VAL A 205 -7.48 3.08 5.23
C VAL A 205 -7.21 2.94 6.72
N SER A 206 -7.68 1.84 7.30
CA SER A 206 -7.52 1.52 8.73
C SER A 206 -6.54 0.38 8.91
N VAL A 207 -5.46 0.62 9.64
CA VAL A 207 -4.42 -0.37 9.97
C VAL A 207 -4.73 -0.95 11.35
N LEU A 208 -5.09 -2.23 11.40
CA LEU A 208 -5.42 -2.96 12.63
C LEU A 208 -4.17 -3.71 13.11
N LYS A 209 -3.70 -3.36 14.31
CA LYS A 209 -2.35 -3.71 14.80
C LYS A 209 -2.34 -4.67 15.99
N ASP A 210 -3.48 -4.86 16.66
CA ASP A 210 -3.57 -5.63 17.91
C ASP A 210 -4.56 -6.79 17.86
N ALA A 211 -4.57 -7.62 18.91
CA ALA A 211 -5.40 -8.82 18.95
C ALA A 211 -6.91 -8.51 18.97
N SER A 212 -7.36 -7.46 19.68
CA SER A 212 -8.79 -7.12 19.78
C SER A 212 -9.35 -6.61 18.45
N SER A 213 -8.55 -5.89 17.67
CA SER A 213 -8.98 -5.39 16.34
C SER A 213 -8.88 -6.44 15.23
N THR A 214 -7.92 -7.37 15.31
CA THR A 214 -7.62 -8.33 14.23
C THR A 214 -8.29 -9.69 14.39
N SER A 215 -8.64 -10.10 15.61
CA SER A 215 -9.13 -11.46 15.93
C SER A 215 -10.36 -11.89 15.15
N ILE A 216 -11.21 -10.94 14.77
CA ILE A 216 -12.43 -11.21 13.99
C ILE A 216 -12.11 -11.70 12.57
N TYR A 217 -10.94 -11.35 12.02
CA TYR A 217 -10.42 -11.85 10.74
C TYR A 217 -9.62 -13.16 10.90
N GLY A 218 -9.37 -13.57 12.14
CA GLY A 218 -8.88 -14.89 12.50
C GLY A 218 -7.48 -15.21 11.99
N ALA A 219 -7.36 -16.40 11.42
CA ALA A 219 -6.10 -17.04 11.12
C ALA A 219 -5.34 -16.51 9.89
N ARG A 220 -5.83 -15.42 9.29
CA ARG A 220 -5.11 -14.66 8.26
C ARG A 220 -4.61 -13.32 8.80
N ALA A 221 -4.91 -13.02 10.06
CA ALA A 221 -4.66 -11.73 10.67
C ALA A 221 -3.38 -11.71 11.55
N ALA A 222 -2.58 -12.78 11.55
CA ALA A 222 -1.32 -12.83 12.32
C ALA A 222 -0.36 -11.70 11.92
N ASN A 223 -0.34 -11.31 10.65
CA ASN A 223 0.50 -10.20 10.16
C ASN A 223 -0.18 -8.83 10.26
N GLY A 224 -1.32 -8.73 10.95
CA GLY A 224 -2.16 -7.52 10.97
C GLY A 224 -3.14 -7.47 9.81
N VAL A 225 -4.04 -6.47 9.84
CA VAL A 225 -5.09 -6.30 8.82
C VAL A 225 -5.14 -4.85 8.39
N ILE A 226 -5.26 -4.61 7.08
CA ILE A 226 -5.47 -3.28 6.51
C ILE A 226 -6.84 -3.25 5.86
N VAL A 227 -7.73 -2.41 6.40
CA VAL A 227 -9.12 -2.27 5.95
C VAL A 227 -9.25 -1.01 5.12
N ILE A 228 -9.59 -1.18 3.85
CA ILE A 228 -9.79 -0.12 2.87
C ILE A 228 -11.31 0.06 2.70
N THR A 229 -11.78 1.27 2.99
CA THR A 229 -13.20 1.64 2.83
C THR A 229 -13.33 2.64 1.70
N THR A 230 -14.26 2.39 0.78
CA THR A 230 -14.48 3.26 -0.37
C THR A 230 -15.64 4.23 -0.13
N LYS A 231 -15.60 5.37 -0.83
CA LYS A 231 -16.58 6.46 -0.68
C LYS A 231 -18.00 5.98 -0.99
N ARG A 232 -18.98 6.51 -0.24
CA ARG A 232 -20.41 6.23 -0.41
C ARG A 232 -21.20 7.52 -0.39
N GLY A 233 -22.36 7.55 -1.04
CA GLY A 233 -23.29 8.67 -0.97
C GLY A 233 -23.79 8.90 0.46
N ARG A 234 -23.75 10.14 0.93
CA ARG A 234 -24.22 10.52 2.28
C ARG A 234 -25.65 11.02 2.23
N VAL A 235 -26.46 10.61 3.20
CA VAL A 235 -27.85 11.06 3.34
C VAL A 235 -27.88 12.57 3.57
N GLY A 236 -28.57 13.30 2.71
CA GLY A 236 -28.68 14.76 2.76
C GLY A 236 -27.80 15.52 1.78
N ASP A 237 -26.91 14.84 1.04
CA ASP A 237 -26.23 15.46 -0.10
C ASP A 237 -27.17 15.49 -1.31
N ASN A 238 -27.37 16.68 -1.88
CA ASN A 238 -27.82 16.81 -3.27
C ASN A 238 -26.81 16.11 -4.17
N GLY A 239 -27.23 15.59 -5.33
CA GLY A 239 -26.32 14.91 -6.24
C GLY A 239 -25.14 15.82 -6.60
N LYS A 240 -23.92 15.43 -6.16
CA LYS A 240 -22.67 16.16 -6.43
C LYS A 240 -21.95 15.51 -7.59
N ILE A 241 -21.35 16.32 -8.45
CA ILE A 241 -20.45 15.86 -9.50
C ILE A 241 -19.08 16.51 -9.28
N SER A 242 -18.01 15.73 -9.28
CA SER A 242 -16.64 16.23 -9.23
C SER A 242 -15.88 15.75 -10.46
N VAL A 243 -15.21 16.67 -11.13
CA VAL A 243 -14.29 16.38 -12.23
C VAL A 243 -12.89 16.79 -11.80
N ARG A 244 -11.96 15.86 -11.87
CA ARG A 244 -10.54 16.10 -11.58
C ARG A 244 -9.71 15.79 -12.81
N ALA A 245 -8.78 16.69 -13.12
CA ALA A 245 -7.78 16.50 -14.15
C ALA A 245 -6.41 16.86 -13.59
N GLN A 246 -5.40 16.08 -13.95
CA GLN A 246 -4.02 16.25 -13.52
C GLN A 246 -3.08 15.93 -14.66
N TYR A 247 -2.01 16.73 -14.78
CA TYR A 247 -0.90 16.48 -15.68
C TYR A 247 0.41 16.69 -14.94
N GLY A 248 1.40 15.85 -15.21
CA GLY A 248 2.71 15.97 -14.60
C GLY A 248 3.83 15.32 -15.39
N VAL A 249 5.03 15.49 -14.86
CA VAL A 249 6.27 14.93 -15.39
C VAL A 249 7.06 14.25 -14.28
N SER A 250 7.76 13.19 -14.65
CA SER A 250 8.57 12.33 -13.78
C SER A 250 10.03 12.34 -14.22
N SER A 251 10.93 12.26 -13.25
CA SER A 251 12.40 12.21 -13.43
C SER A 251 13.01 11.34 -12.33
N LEU A 252 14.32 11.10 -12.35
CA LEU A 252 15.01 10.36 -11.28
C LEU A 252 14.92 11.09 -9.92
N ALA A 253 14.48 10.39 -8.86
CA ALA A 253 14.35 11.03 -7.53
C ALA A 253 15.68 11.22 -6.80
N TYR A 254 16.55 10.23 -6.92
CA TYR A 254 17.86 10.16 -6.29
C TYR A 254 18.83 9.47 -7.24
N GLY A 255 20.13 9.71 -7.05
CA GLY A 255 21.15 9.08 -7.86
C GLY A 255 22.52 9.67 -7.61
N LYS A 256 23.31 9.04 -6.73
CA LYS A 256 24.75 9.26 -6.71
C LYS A 256 25.36 8.48 -7.86
N TRP A 257 25.67 9.19 -8.94
CA TRP A 257 26.26 8.61 -10.14
C TRP A 257 27.78 8.82 -10.14
N ASP A 258 28.53 7.83 -9.68
CA ASP A 258 29.99 7.92 -9.54
C ASP A 258 30.71 6.90 -10.43
N VAL A 259 30.57 7.07 -11.75
CA VAL A 259 31.24 6.28 -12.80
C VAL A 259 32.17 7.15 -13.63
N MET A 260 33.19 6.54 -14.23
CA MET A 260 34.17 7.26 -15.06
C MET A 260 33.54 7.80 -16.35
N ASN A 261 33.94 9.02 -16.73
CA ASN A 261 33.77 9.52 -18.10
C ASN A 261 34.82 8.90 -19.05
N THR A 262 34.76 9.20 -20.34
CA THR A 262 35.70 8.63 -21.35
C THR A 262 37.16 8.87 -21.01
N THR A 263 37.56 10.10 -20.70
CA THR A 263 38.96 10.41 -20.39
C THR A 263 39.43 9.68 -19.14
N GLU A 264 38.63 9.68 -18.07
CA GLU A 264 38.91 8.93 -16.83
C GLU A 264 39.03 7.43 -17.12
N ARG A 265 38.11 6.89 -17.93
CA ARG A 265 38.09 5.46 -18.28
C ARG A 265 39.31 5.06 -19.09
N LEU A 266 39.74 5.87 -20.05
CA LEU A 266 40.96 5.63 -20.86
C LEU A 266 42.23 5.73 -20.01
N ASN A 267 42.30 6.72 -19.11
CA ASN A 267 43.41 6.83 -18.16
C ASN A 267 43.51 5.57 -17.28
N TYR A 268 42.38 5.12 -16.74
CA TYR A 268 42.33 3.87 -15.97
C TYR A 268 42.79 2.66 -16.79
N GLU A 269 42.34 2.55 -18.04
CA GLU A 269 42.70 1.50 -19.00
C GLU A 269 44.21 1.42 -19.27
N GLU A 270 44.84 2.57 -19.45
CA GLU A 270 46.29 2.68 -19.64
C GLU A 270 47.05 2.38 -18.35
N GLU A 271 46.59 2.87 -17.19
CA GLU A 271 47.22 2.63 -15.89
C GLU A 271 47.28 1.15 -15.52
N ILE A 272 46.23 0.38 -15.82
CA ILE A 272 46.17 -1.05 -15.52
C ILE A 272 46.74 -1.93 -16.65
N GLY A 273 47.15 -1.32 -17.77
CA GLY A 273 47.69 -2.02 -18.93
C GLY A 273 46.65 -2.77 -19.77
N LEU A 274 45.35 -2.50 -19.61
CA LEU A 274 44.29 -3.05 -20.48
C LEU A 274 44.44 -2.49 -21.90
N ARG A 275 44.93 -1.26 -22.01
CA ARG A 275 45.23 -0.59 -23.28
C ARG A 275 46.63 0.02 -23.21
N LYS A 276 47.39 -0.03 -24.31
CA LYS A 276 48.74 0.54 -24.36
C LYS A 276 48.69 1.93 -24.99
N ALA A 277 49.27 2.93 -24.31
CA ALA A 277 49.39 4.27 -24.86
C ALA A 277 50.08 4.24 -26.24
N GLY A 278 49.46 4.90 -27.23
CA GLY A 278 49.94 4.94 -28.61
C GLY A 278 49.62 3.70 -29.47
N SER A 279 48.98 2.66 -28.93
CA SER A 279 48.53 1.49 -29.72
C SER A 279 47.12 1.61 -30.28
N TYR A 280 46.44 2.74 -30.05
CA TYR A 280 45.07 3.01 -30.47
C TYR A 280 44.89 4.50 -30.74
N ASP A 281 43.84 4.84 -31.50
CA ASP A 281 43.44 6.22 -31.71
C ASP A 281 42.70 6.74 -30.47
N ARG A 282 43.47 7.36 -29.58
CA ARG A 282 42.95 7.95 -28.34
C ARG A 282 42.07 9.15 -28.62
N GLU A 283 42.47 10.00 -29.55
CA GLU A 283 41.72 11.20 -29.90
C GLU A 283 40.35 10.83 -30.48
N LEU A 284 40.27 9.77 -31.29
CA LEU A 284 39.01 9.26 -31.81
C LEU A 284 38.03 8.85 -30.70
N LEU A 285 38.49 8.13 -29.68
CA LEU A 285 37.60 7.72 -28.57
C LEU A 285 37.22 8.90 -27.67
N GLU A 286 38.14 9.82 -27.40
CA GLU A 286 37.88 11.00 -26.57
C GLU A 286 36.84 11.96 -27.19
N ARG A 287 36.57 11.85 -28.50
CA ARG A 287 35.46 12.56 -29.16
C ARG A 287 34.08 12.08 -28.70
N THR A 288 33.98 10.90 -28.10
CA THR A 288 32.71 10.33 -27.61
C THR A 288 32.73 10.21 -26.10
N ASN A 289 31.75 10.84 -25.44
CA ASN A 289 31.55 10.74 -24.00
C ASN A 289 30.05 10.73 -23.68
N ILE A 290 29.47 9.55 -23.75
CA ILE A 290 28.06 9.26 -23.49
C ILE A 290 27.86 9.05 -21.99
N ASP A 291 26.97 9.84 -21.40
CA ASP A 291 26.36 9.50 -20.11
C ASP A 291 25.19 8.57 -20.38
N TRP A 292 25.39 7.27 -20.18
CA TRP A 292 24.38 6.26 -20.44
C TRP A 292 23.15 6.37 -19.51
N ARG A 293 23.24 7.12 -18.40
CA ARG A 293 22.07 7.47 -17.60
C ARG A 293 21.07 8.29 -18.44
N ASP A 294 21.55 9.27 -19.18
CA ASP A 294 20.70 10.20 -19.94
C ASP A 294 20.14 9.55 -21.22
N VAL A 295 20.70 8.41 -21.64
CA VAL A 295 20.20 7.59 -22.74
C VAL A 295 19.04 6.69 -22.28
N VAL A 296 19.15 6.16 -21.06
CA VAL A 296 18.24 5.14 -20.51
C VAL A 296 17.08 5.76 -19.74
N TYR A 297 17.31 6.91 -19.08
CA TYR A 297 16.32 7.58 -18.26
C TYR A 297 15.83 8.88 -18.91
N ASN A 298 14.52 9.10 -18.83
CA ASN A 298 13.83 10.30 -19.26
C ASN A 298 13.57 11.21 -18.05
N ASP A 299 14.09 12.44 -18.12
CA ASP A 299 13.91 13.47 -17.08
C ASP A 299 12.56 14.22 -17.17
N ALA A 300 11.73 13.90 -18.15
CA ALA A 300 10.41 14.51 -18.37
C ALA A 300 9.35 13.48 -18.80
N ALA A 301 9.39 12.27 -18.24
CA ALA A 301 8.41 11.22 -18.53
C ALA A 301 7.01 11.67 -18.10
N SER A 302 6.05 11.69 -19.02
CA SER A 302 4.77 12.34 -18.80
C SER A 302 3.78 11.44 -18.07
N PHE A 303 2.86 12.04 -17.31
CA PHE A 303 1.70 11.33 -16.81
C PHE A 303 0.48 12.24 -16.75
N TYR A 304 -0.70 11.64 -16.86
CA TYR A 304 -1.96 12.33 -16.70
C TYR A 304 -3.02 11.44 -16.07
N SER A 305 -3.94 12.10 -15.37
CA SER A 305 -5.11 11.46 -14.75
C SER A 305 -6.33 12.31 -15.03
N THR A 306 -7.41 11.68 -15.48
CA THR A 306 -8.73 12.31 -15.59
C THR A 306 -9.75 11.45 -14.87
N GLU A 307 -10.56 12.10 -14.05
CA GLU A 307 -11.51 11.45 -13.18
C GLU A 307 -12.83 12.20 -13.17
N ILE A 308 -13.92 11.43 -13.17
CA ILE A 308 -15.27 11.92 -12.96
C ILE A 308 -15.89 11.10 -11.83
N GLN A 309 -16.40 11.78 -10.81
CA GLN A 309 -17.10 11.16 -9.69
C GLN A 309 -18.49 11.78 -9.55
N THR A 310 -19.47 10.97 -9.18
CA THR A 310 -20.76 11.46 -8.72
C THR A 310 -21.22 10.70 -7.49
N SER A 311 -21.84 11.41 -6.56
CA SER A 311 -22.41 10.80 -5.36
C SER A 311 -23.66 11.53 -4.92
N GLY A 312 -24.54 10.82 -4.23
CA GLY A 312 -25.76 11.42 -3.71
C GLY A 312 -26.60 10.42 -2.94
N ALA A 313 -27.63 10.95 -2.28
CA ALA A 313 -28.65 10.15 -1.62
C ALA A 313 -30.04 10.70 -1.91
N THR A 314 -30.94 9.81 -2.32
CA THR A 314 -32.35 10.16 -2.52
C THR A 314 -33.10 10.09 -1.19
N GLN A 315 -34.18 10.86 -1.06
CA GLN A 315 -35.09 10.76 0.08
C GLN A 315 -35.72 9.36 0.22
N GLY A 316 -35.81 8.60 -0.89
CA GLY A 316 -36.29 7.22 -0.92
C GLY A 316 -35.32 6.18 -0.35
N GLY A 317 -34.18 6.59 0.21
CA GLY A 317 -33.21 5.69 0.85
C GLY A 317 -32.27 4.97 -0.13
N PHE A 318 -32.19 5.43 -1.38
CA PHE A 318 -31.17 5.01 -2.34
C PHE A 318 -29.95 5.95 -2.29
N ASN A 319 -28.80 5.40 -1.95
CA ASN A 319 -27.51 6.09 -1.89
C ASN A 319 -26.61 5.53 -3.00
N TYR A 320 -25.87 6.41 -3.68
CA TYR A 320 -24.95 5.99 -4.73
C TYR A 320 -23.64 6.76 -4.67
N PHE A 321 -22.58 6.10 -5.12
CA PHE A 321 -21.31 6.68 -5.53
C PHE A 321 -20.87 5.96 -6.80
N ILE A 322 -20.54 6.72 -7.85
CA ILE A 322 -20.07 6.20 -9.14
C ILE A 322 -18.84 7.02 -9.53
N SER A 323 -17.78 6.34 -9.97
CA SER A 323 -16.59 7.01 -10.47
C SER A 323 -16.02 6.30 -11.70
N GLY A 324 -15.36 7.10 -12.54
CA GLY A 324 -14.56 6.64 -13.66
C GLY A 324 -13.22 7.37 -13.67
N ASN A 325 -12.13 6.65 -13.89
CA ASN A 325 -10.78 7.19 -13.97
C ASN A 325 -10.03 6.63 -15.18
N ILE A 326 -9.30 7.50 -15.85
CA ILE A 326 -8.29 7.17 -16.84
C ILE A 326 -6.96 7.70 -16.31
N PHE A 327 -5.98 6.83 -16.19
CA PHE A 327 -4.63 7.15 -15.76
C PHE A 327 -3.64 6.59 -16.79
N SER A 328 -2.63 7.36 -17.14
CA SER A 328 -1.58 6.97 -18.06
C SER A 328 -0.28 7.61 -17.63
N GLN A 329 0.79 6.82 -17.60
CA GLN A 329 2.10 7.24 -17.14
C GLN A 329 3.19 6.56 -17.97
N ASP A 330 4.07 7.39 -18.53
CA ASP A 330 5.34 6.94 -19.07
C ASP A 330 6.30 6.65 -17.92
N GLY A 331 7.01 5.53 -17.99
CA GLY A 331 8.13 5.25 -17.10
C GLY A 331 9.29 6.19 -17.36
N ILE A 332 10.08 6.46 -16.32
CA ILE A 332 11.34 7.18 -16.48
C ILE A 332 12.39 6.34 -17.21
N ALA A 333 12.37 5.00 -17.09
CA ALA A 333 13.25 4.14 -17.88
C ALA A 333 12.61 3.77 -19.22
N VAL A 334 13.43 3.65 -20.26
CA VAL A 334 12.99 3.18 -21.59
C VAL A 334 12.32 1.80 -21.53
N GLY A 335 11.25 1.62 -22.29
CA GLY A 335 10.46 0.37 -22.33
C GLY A 335 9.40 0.23 -21.24
N SER A 336 9.26 1.23 -20.35
CA SER A 336 8.32 1.18 -19.24
C SER A 336 7.12 2.12 -19.47
N SER A 337 5.90 1.60 -19.35
CA SER A 337 4.67 2.40 -19.39
C SER A 337 3.50 1.72 -18.67
N TYR A 338 2.55 2.53 -18.18
CA TYR A 338 1.39 2.03 -17.45
C TYR A 338 0.13 2.84 -17.77
N ASP A 339 -0.88 2.14 -18.29
CA ASP A 339 -2.22 2.68 -18.52
C ASP A 339 -3.25 1.94 -17.67
N ARG A 340 -4.18 2.69 -17.06
CA ARG A 340 -5.27 2.14 -16.27
C ARG A 340 -6.60 2.84 -16.56
N TYR A 341 -7.63 2.02 -16.76
CA TYR A 341 -9.02 2.44 -16.88
C TYR A 341 -9.81 1.82 -15.74
N THR A 342 -10.36 2.64 -14.84
CA THR A 342 -11.10 2.16 -13.65
C THR A 342 -12.52 2.68 -13.68
N PHE A 343 -13.47 1.81 -13.36
CA PHE A 343 -14.87 2.15 -13.10
C PHE A 343 -15.30 1.56 -11.76
N ARG A 344 -15.96 2.38 -10.93
CA ARG A 344 -16.50 1.95 -9.65
C ARG A 344 -17.95 2.37 -9.49
N ALA A 345 -18.73 1.48 -8.88
CA ALA A 345 -20.10 1.74 -8.48
C ALA A 345 -20.36 1.16 -7.08
N ASN A 346 -20.74 2.03 -6.14
CA ASN A 346 -21.18 1.69 -4.80
C ASN A 346 -22.64 2.12 -4.66
N LEU A 347 -23.56 1.15 -4.57
CA LEU A 347 -25.00 1.36 -4.59
C LEU A 347 -25.61 0.75 -3.34
N GLU A 348 -26.43 1.51 -2.62
CA GLU A 348 -27.16 1.02 -1.45
C GLU A 348 -28.63 1.45 -1.52
N ALA A 349 -29.55 0.52 -1.29
CA ALA A 349 -30.98 0.78 -1.28
C ALA A 349 -31.60 0.32 0.04
N LYS A 350 -32.14 1.27 0.81
CA LYS A 350 -33.02 1.00 1.94
C LYS A 350 -34.45 0.82 1.42
N ILE A 351 -34.83 -0.42 1.13
CA ILE A 351 -36.16 -0.75 0.60
C ILE A 351 -37.27 -0.38 1.59
N ASN A 352 -37.03 -0.63 2.87
CA ASN A 352 -37.89 -0.22 3.98
C ASN A 352 -37.08 -0.18 5.30
N ASN A 353 -37.75 0.02 6.44
CA ASN A 353 -37.06 0.13 7.73
C ASN A 353 -36.38 -1.17 8.21
N TRP A 354 -36.81 -2.33 7.70
CA TRP A 354 -36.31 -3.64 8.12
C TRP A 354 -35.47 -4.35 7.05
N PHE A 355 -35.36 -3.81 5.84
CA PHE A 355 -34.61 -4.41 4.74
C PHE A 355 -33.76 -3.39 3.99
N LYS A 356 -32.46 -3.70 3.87
CA LYS A 356 -31.48 -2.94 3.08
C LYS A 356 -30.70 -3.88 2.19
N VAL A 357 -30.43 -3.47 0.97
CA VAL A 357 -29.52 -4.17 0.04
C VAL A 357 -28.45 -3.21 -0.45
N GLY A 358 -27.31 -3.75 -0.88
CA GLY A 358 -26.29 -2.94 -1.52
C GLY A 358 -25.28 -3.76 -2.29
N SER A 359 -24.51 -3.08 -3.13
CA SER A 359 -23.48 -3.64 -3.97
C SER A 359 -22.34 -2.65 -4.13
N ASN A 360 -21.11 -3.11 -3.98
CA ASN A 360 -19.90 -2.34 -4.28
C ASN A 360 -19.11 -3.09 -5.35
N ALA A 361 -18.84 -2.46 -6.48
CA ALA A 361 -18.16 -3.09 -7.61
C ALA A 361 -17.06 -2.17 -8.17
N THR A 362 -15.91 -2.77 -8.49
CA THR A 362 -14.78 -2.16 -9.19
C THR A 362 -14.43 -3.01 -10.38
N PHE A 363 -14.24 -2.34 -11.50
CA PHE A 363 -13.76 -2.90 -12.74
C PHE A 363 -12.54 -2.11 -13.18
N ALA A 364 -11.43 -2.79 -13.46
CA ALA A 364 -10.25 -2.16 -13.99
C ALA A 364 -9.68 -2.95 -15.17
N TYR A 365 -9.13 -2.21 -16.12
CA TYR A 365 -8.31 -2.73 -17.20
C TYR A 365 -6.97 -2.00 -17.17
N GLU A 366 -5.89 -2.76 -17.10
CA GLU A 366 -4.52 -2.26 -17.02
C GLU A 366 -3.71 -2.76 -18.22
N LYS A 367 -2.87 -1.90 -18.78
CA LYS A 367 -1.82 -2.24 -19.73
C LYS A 367 -0.49 -1.84 -19.13
N ILE A 368 0.44 -2.78 -19.13
CA ILE A 368 1.73 -2.64 -18.47
C ILE A 368 2.79 -3.06 -19.49
N SER A 369 3.79 -2.19 -19.69
CA SER A 369 5.02 -2.52 -20.39
C SER A 369 6.16 -2.30 -19.39
N GLU A 370 7.02 -3.29 -19.21
CA GLU A 370 8.02 -3.31 -18.14
C GLU A 370 9.44 -3.11 -18.69
N ALA A 371 10.22 -2.25 -18.05
CA ALA A 371 11.64 -2.15 -18.31
C ALA A 371 12.37 -3.36 -17.69
N GLN A 372 13.40 -3.87 -18.36
CA GLN A 372 14.18 -4.96 -17.81
C GLN A 372 15.16 -4.45 -16.74
N GLU A 373 14.93 -4.88 -15.49
CA GLU A 373 15.75 -4.60 -14.31
C GLU A 373 16.38 -5.87 -13.72
N GLY A 374 17.24 -5.74 -12.71
CA GLY A 374 17.73 -6.90 -11.92
C GLY A 374 18.88 -7.70 -12.53
N GLU A 375 19.10 -7.63 -13.84
CA GLU A 375 20.15 -8.39 -14.53
C GLU A 375 21.40 -7.55 -14.83
N TYR A 376 22.57 -7.99 -14.35
CA TYR A 376 23.86 -7.33 -14.58
C TYR A 376 24.49 -7.66 -15.95
N THR A 377 23.86 -7.19 -17.01
CA THR A 377 24.37 -7.25 -18.38
C THR A 377 24.32 -5.87 -19.03
N THR A 378 25.18 -5.63 -20.03
CA THR A 378 25.17 -4.39 -20.80
C THR A 378 24.13 -4.39 -21.92
N SER A 379 23.40 -5.49 -22.11
CA SER A 379 22.27 -5.57 -23.05
C SER A 379 20.97 -5.03 -22.46
N THR A 380 20.82 -5.01 -21.13
CA THR A 380 19.63 -4.47 -20.46
C THR A 380 19.86 -2.98 -20.15
N PRO A 381 18.92 -2.08 -20.49
CA PRO A 381 19.14 -0.64 -20.36
C PRO A 381 19.50 -0.17 -18.95
N ILE A 382 18.78 -0.63 -17.93
CA ILE A 382 18.98 -0.15 -16.55
C ILE A 382 20.40 -0.50 -16.08
N SER A 383 20.89 -1.71 -16.31
CA SER A 383 22.27 -2.08 -15.96
C SER A 383 23.30 -1.43 -16.88
N ALA A 384 23.01 -1.35 -18.18
CA ALA A 384 23.88 -0.68 -19.16
C ALA A 384 24.09 0.80 -18.82
N SER A 385 23.10 1.47 -18.23
CA SER A 385 23.24 2.86 -17.80
C SER A 385 24.50 3.06 -16.95
N ARG A 386 24.80 2.11 -16.05
CA ARG A 386 25.94 2.16 -15.12
C ARG A 386 27.18 1.44 -15.63
N LEU A 387 27.01 0.36 -16.39
CA LEU A 387 28.09 -0.56 -16.77
C LEU A 387 28.63 -0.36 -18.19
N MET A 388 27.91 0.33 -19.08
CA MET A 388 28.35 0.54 -20.44
C MET A 388 29.46 1.60 -20.51
N LEU A 389 30.45 1.36 -21.39
CA LEU A 389 31.58 2.27 -21.54
C LEU A 389 31.14 3.60 -22.17
N PRO A 390 31.66 4.74 -21.68
CA PRO A 390 31.22 6.07 -22.09
C PRO A 390 31.65 6.45 -23.51
N TYR A 391 32.62 5.76 -24.10
CA TYR A 391 33.08 6.00 -25.46
C TYR A 391 32.34 5.17 -26.53
N TRP A 392 31.28 4.43 -26.16
CA TRP A 392 30.40 3.77 -27.12
C TRP A 392 29.18 4.63 -27.42
N ASN A 393 29.03 5.03 -28.69
CA ASN A 393 27.93 5.86 -29.15
C ASN A 393 26.69 5.00 -29.47
N PRO A 394 25.53 5.22 -28.81
CA PRO A 394 24.31 4.49 -29.13
C PRO A 394 23.63 4.97 -30.43
N TYR A 395 24.13 6.02 -31.07
CA TYR A 395 23.53 6.62 -32.26
C TYR A 395 24.40 6.47 -33.51
N LYS A 396 23.75 6.39 -34.68
CA LYS A 396 24.35 6.57 -36.00
C LYS A 396 24.52 8.06 -36.30
N GLU A 397 25.20 8.38 -37.42
CA GLU A 397 25.38 9.77 -37.87
C GLU A 397 24.06 10.50 -38.17
N ASP A 398 23.00 9.77 -38.53
CA ASP A 398 21.66 10.32 -38.79
C ASP A 398 20.80 10.50 -37.52
N GLY A 399 21.30 10.10 -36.35
CA GLY A 399 20.61 10.16 -35.06
C GLY A 399 19.74 8.94 -34.73
N SER A 400 19.61 7.96 -35.61
CA SER A 400 18.94 6.69 -35.30
C SER A 400 19.78 5.79 -34.38
N TRP A 401 19.16 4.79 -33.74
CA TRP A 401 19.87 3.85 -32.87
C TRP A 401 20.87 3.00 -33.67
N ALA A 402 22.12 2.96 -33.19
CA ALA A 402 23.13 2.06 -33.71
C ALA A 402 22.72 0.60 -33.43
N SER A 403 22.96 -0.29 -34.39
CA SER A 403 22.57 -1.70 -34.32
C SER A 403 23.77 -2.60 -34.60
N ALA A 404 23.82 -3.74 -33.93
CA ALA A 404 24.79 -4.78 -34.25
C ALA A 404 24.49 -5.42 -35.63
N ALA A 405 23.22 -5.43 -36.06
CA ALA A 405 22.78 -6.10 -37.28
C ALA A 405 23.29 -5.42 -38.57
N ASP A 406 23.41 -4.09 -38.55
CA ASP A 406 23.92 -3.31 -39.69
C ASP A 406 25.38 -2.87 -39.54
N GLY A 407 26.03 -3.27 -38.45
CA GLY A 407 27.43 -2.96 -38.15
C GLY A 407 27.69 -1.53 -37.67
N SER A 408 26.65 -0.73 -37.42
CA SER A 408 26.82 0.64 -36.90
C SER A 408 27.15 0.69 -35.40
N TRP A 409 26.80 -0.35 -34.63
CA TRP A 409 27.20 -0.48 -33.23
C TRP A 409 28.66 -0.98 -33.13
N THR A 410 29.51 -0.17 -32.49
CA THR A 410 30.94 -0.46 -32.30
C THR A 410 31.29 -0.91 -30.88
N GLY A 411 30.30 -0.94 -29.98
CA GLY A 411 30.48 -1.35 -28.59
C GLY A 411 30.44 -2.85 -28.36
N SER A 412 30.59 -3.26 -27.10
CA SER A 412 30.51 -4.67 -26.69
C SER A 412 29.08 -5.19 -26.71
N ASN A 413 28.88 -6.47 -27.02
CA ASN A 413 27.59 -7.15 -27.11
C ASN A 413 26.65 -6.50 -28.16
N VAL A 414 25.60 -5.83 -27.69
CA VAL A 414 24.57 -5.17 -28.50
C VAL A 414 24.30 -3.79 -27.90
N ASN A 415 23.71 -2.90 -28.69
CA ASN A 415 23.19 -1.66 -28.14
C ASN A 415 22.00 -1.98 -27.21
N PRO A 416 22.00 -1.57 -25.93
CA PRO A 416 20.87 -1.82 -25.03
C PRO A 416 19.54 -1.20 -25.53
N MET A 417 19.62 -0.15 -26.37
CA MET A 417 18.44 0.44 -27.00
C MET A 417 17.89 -0.43 -28.13
N GLU A 418 18.75 -1.18 -28.83
CA GLU A 418 18.33 -2.17 -29.81
C GLU A 418 17.53 -3.30 -29.12
N TRP A 419 18.00 -3.78 -27.96
CA TRP A 419 17.31 -4.79 -27.16
C TRP A 419 15.87 -4.38 -26.85
N GLN A 420 15.65 -3.16 -26.36
CA GLN A 420 14.32 -2.63 -26.03
C GLN A 420 13.38 -2.54 -27.24
N THR A 421 13.92 -2.19 -28.41
CA THR A 421 13.11 -2.08 -29.63
C THR A 421 12.84 -3.42 -30.31
N THR A 422 13.43 -4.51 -29.83
CA THR A 422 13.34 -5.85 -30.44
C THR A 422 12.83 -6.92 -29.48
N ASN A 423 12.69 -6.60 -28.20
CA ASN A 423 12.17 -7.48 -27.16
C ASN A 423 11.03 -6.75 -26.43
N TRP A 424 9.81 -7.22 -26.63
CA TRP A 424 8.61 -6.65 -26.01
C TRP A 424 8.08 -7.59 -24.94
N ASN A 425 7.78 -7.05 -23.77
CA ASN A 425 7.10 -7.75 -22.69
C ASN A 425 5.93 -6.90 -22.21
N ASP A 426 4.74 -7.27 -22.67
CA ASP A 426 3.51 -6.55 -22.39
C ASP A 426 2.54 -7.41 -21.60
N THR A 427 2.00 -6.84 -20.53
CA THR A 427 0.98 -7.47 -19.70
C THR A 427 -0.32 -6.68 -19.77
N ASN A 428 -1.42 -7.40 -20.02
CA ASN A 428 -2.78 -6.86 -19.94
C ASN A 428 -3.51 -7.52 -18.79
N LYS A 429 -4.22 -6.74 -17.98
CA LYS A 429 -4.90 -7.25 -16.79
C LYS A 429 -6.35 -6.76 -16.73
N TRP A 430 -7.27 -7.69 -16.55
CA TRP A 430 -8.66 -7.41 -16.19
C TRP A 430 -8.85 -7.73 -14.71
N LYS A 431 -9.35 -6.75 -13.95
CA LYS A 431 -9.65 -6.91 -12.53
C LYS A 431 -11.12 -6.61 -12.25
N VAL A 432 -11.78 -7.50 -11.53
CA VAL A 432 -13.14 -7.31 -11.03
C VAL A 432 -13.16 -7.60 -9.54
N ILE A 433 -13.53 -6.60 -8.75
CA ILE A 433 -13.79 -6.78 -7.31
C ILE A 433 -15.21 -6.35 -7.05
N ALA A 434 -16.09 -7.29 -6.72
CA ALA A 434 -17.50 -7.02 -6.51
C ALA A 434 -18.04 -7.69 -5.25
N THR A 435 -18.88 -6.97 -4.53
CA THR A 435 -19.55 -7.43 -3.32
C THR A 435 -21.03 -7.09 -3.40
N ALA A 436 -21.88 -7.97 -2.90
CA ALA A 436 -23.30 -7.74 -2.75
C ALA A 436 -23.75 -8.18 -1.37
N PHE A 437 -24.61 -7.41 -0.72
CA PHE A 437 -25.11 -7.72 0.62
C PHE A 437 -26.59 -7.43 0.77
N ALA A 438 -27.20 -8.16 1.71
CA ALA A 438 -28.55 -7.90 2.20
C ALA A 438 -28.55 -7.88 3.73
N GLU A 439 -29.23 -6.89 4.30
CA GLU A 439 -29.44 -6.72 5.73
C GLU A 439 -30.92 -6.80 6.06
N LEU A 440 -31.25 -7.62 7.06
CA LEU A 440 -32.57 -7.78 7.63
C LEU A 440 -32.56 -7.35 9.10
N ARG A 441 -33.50 -6.47 9.48
CA ARG A 441 -33.69 -5.98 10.86
C ARG A 441 -35.08 -6.34 11.36
N PRO A 442 -35.30 -7.61 11.76
CA PRO A 442 -36.63 -8.10 12.11
C PRO A 442 -37.17 -7.48 13.41
N LEU A 443 -36.29 -7.05 14.31
CA LEU A 443 -36.62 -6.37 15.55
C LEU A 443 -35.56 -5.32 15.90
N PRO A 444 -35.88 -4.29 16.70
CA PRO A 444 -34.92 -3.24 17.07
C PRO A 444 -33.64 -3.81 17.69
N GLY A 445 -32.49 -3.35 17.21
CA GLY A 445 -31.17 -3.80 17.68
C GLY A 445 -30.64 -5.08 17.02
N LEU A 446 -31.50 -5.93 16.42
CA LEU A 446 -31.08 -7.17 15.75
C LEU A 446 -30.88 -6.92 14.25
N THR A 447 -29.68 -7.21 13.74
CA THR A 447 -29.34 -7.15 12.32
C THR A 447 -28.77 -8.49 11.86
N LEU A 448 -29.43 -9.11 10.89
CA LEU A 448 -28.92 -10.25 10.14
C LEU A 448 -28.35 -9.72 8.83
N ARG A 449 -27.15 -10.14 8.44
CA ARG A 449 -26.50 -9.70 7.21
C ARG A 449 -25.87 -10.88 6.49
N THR A 450 -26.16 -11.01 5.20
CA THR A 450 -25.46 -11.90 4.28
C THR A 450 -24.66 -11.06 3.29
N LEU A 451 -23.43 -11.46 2.99
CA LEU A 451 -22.55 -10.81 2.04
C LEU A 451 -21.91 -11.87 1.15
N GLY A 452 -22.02 -11.69 -0.17
CA GLY A 452 -21.27 -12.44 -1.17
C GLY A 452 -20.24 -11.53 -1.85
N GLY A 453 -19.04 -12.06 -2.07
CA GLY A 453 -17.92 -11.35 -2.67
C GLY A 453 -17.25 -12.18 -3.75
N ILE A 454 -16.84 -11.51 -4.83
CA ILE A 454 -15.98 -12.06 -5.88
C ILE A 454 -14.80 -11.12 -6.10
N ASP A 455 -13.63 -11.70 -6.15
CA ASP A 455 -12.39 -11.06 -6.55
C ASP A 455 -11.77 -11.89 -7.69
N PHE A 456 -11.76 -11.31 -8.90
CA PHE A 456 -11.40 -11.98 -10.14
C PHE A 456 -10.28 -11.23 -10.87
N LEU A 457 -9.31 -11.99 -11.35
CA LEU A 457 -8.15 -11.53 -12.10
C LEU A 457 -7.98 -12.38 -13.36
N ASP A 458 -7.87 -11.74 -14.53
CA ASP A 458 -7.36 -12.34 -15.77
C ASP A 458 -6.17 -11.52 -16.23
N MET A 459 -4.97 -12.09 -16.13
CA MET A 459 -3.72 -11.48 -16.55
C MET A 459 -3.19 -12.19 -17.77
N ARG A 460 -2.81 -11.44 -18.81
CA ARG A 460 -2.25 -11.98 -20.05
C ARG A 460 -0.91 -11.37 -20.34
N SER A 461 0.10 -12.22 -20.45
CA SER A 461 1.48 -11.84 -20.75
C SER A 461 1.80 -12.17 -22.20
N ASN A 462 2.38 -11.21 -22.91
CA ASN A 462 2.91 -11.38 -24.25
C ASN A 462 4.40 -11.08 -24.20
N ASN A 463 5.22 -12.06 -24.59
CA ASN A 463 6.66 -11.90 -24.69
C ASN A 463 7.04 -12.09 -26.16
N GLU A 464 7.76 -11.16 -26.75
CA GLU A 464 8.12 -11.21 -28.16
C GLU A 464 9.57 -10.80 -28.33
N THR A 465 10.31 -11.57 -29.10
CA THR A 465 11.72 -11.37 -29.34
C THR A 465 11.96 -11.49 -30.84
N SER A 466 12.37 -10.39 -31.48
CA SER A 466 12.44 -10.26 -32.94
C SER A 466 13.58 -11.10 -33.55
N PRO A 467 13.38 -11.75 -34.71
CA PRO A 467 14.48 -12.40 -35.45
C PRO A 467 15.59 -11.43 -35.89
N ASP A 468 15.28 -10.13 -36.00
CA ASP A 468 16.22 -9.10 -36.44
C ASP A 468 17.27 -8.77 -35.37
N PHE A 469 17.00 -9.14 -34.11
CA PHE A 469 17.98 -9.00 -33.03
C PHE A 469 19.10 -10.03 -33.19
N VAL A 470 20.34 -9.56 -33.32
CA VAL A 470 21.52 -10.40 -33.63
C VAL A 470 21.70 -11.57 -32.66
N GLY A 471 21.38 -11.39 -31.38
CA GLY A 471 21.47 -12.44 -30.38
C GLY A 471 20.57 -13.66 -30.66
N ASN A 472 19.53 -13.49 -31.47
CA ASN A 472 18.59 -14.56 -31.83
C ASN A 472 18.99 -15.34 -33.09
N GLN A 473 20.07 -14.94 -33.77
CA GLN A 473 20.60 -15.65 -34.95
C GLN A 473 19.55 -15.87 -36.06
N GLY A 474 18.64 -14.91 -36.25
CA GLY A 474 17.57 -14.99 -37.24
C GLY A 474 16.32 -15.79 -36.81
N GLU A 475 16.26 -16.27 -35.56
CA GLU A 475 15.13 -16.99 -35.01
C GLU A 475 14.42 -16.22 -33.88
N GLY A 476 13.33 -15.54 -34.21
CA GLY A 476 12.47 -14.90 -33.22
C GLY A 476 11.70 -15.90 -32.34
N ALA A 477 11.20 -15.40 -31.21
CA ALA A 477 10.39 -16.14 -30.26
C ALA A 477 9.14 -15.36 -29.84
N ILE A 478 8.04 -16.10 -29.63
CA ILE A 478 6.74 -15.54 -29.21
C ILE A 478 6.17 -16.36 -28.08
N GLY A 479 6.11 -15.73 -26.91
CA GLY A 479 5.45 -16.19 -25.70
C GLY A 479 4.00 -15.68 -25.62
N ARG A 480 3.09 -16.58 -25.28
CA ARG A 480 1.73 -16.26 -24.89
C ARG A 480 1.42 -16.99 -23.60
N GLY A 481 0.95 -16.24 -22.60
CA GLY A 481 0.53 -16.80 -21.33
C GLY A 481 -0.70 -16.11 -20.79
N PHE A 482 -1.41 -16.82 -19.92
CA PHE A 482 -2.40 -16.23 -19.04
C PHE A 482 -2.27 -16.81 -17.64
N SER A 483 -2.66 -16.00 -16.66
CA SER A 483 -2.90 -16.40 -15.27
C SER A 483 -4.26 -15.90 -14.86
N ARG A 484 -5.05 -16.76 -14.23
CA ARG A 484 -6.38 -16.45 -13.75
C ARG A 484 -6.50 -16.82 -12.29
N ALA A 485 -7.07 -15.91 -11.50
CA ALA A 485 -7.38 -16.16 -10.11
C ALA A 485 -8.82 -15.74 -9.82
N THR A 486 -9.53 -16.57 -9.05
CA THR A 486 -10.89 -16.31 -8.57
C THR A 486 -10.98 -16.60 -7.09
N ASN A 487 -11.29 -15.58 -6.30
CA ASN A 487 -11.53 -15.69 -4.88
C ASN A 487 -13.01 -15.39 -4.61
N LEU A 488 -13.74 -16.38 -4.12
CA LEU A 488 -15.14 -16.26 -3.72
C LEU A 488 -15.24 -16.22 -2.20
N THR A 489 -15.97 -15.25 -1.68
CA THR A 489 -16.21 -15.12 -0.23
C THR A 489 -17.71 -15.08 0.04
N TRP A 490 -18.15 -15.84 1.04
CA TRP A 490 -19.51 -15.76 1.55
C TRP A 490 -19.50 -15.63 3.07
N THR A 491 -20.12 -14.57 3.57
CA THR A 491 -20.14 -14.26 5.01
C THR A 491 -21.55 -13.98 5.48
N ASN A 492 -21.97 -14.70 6.52
CA ASN A 492 -23.24 -14.50 7.20
C ASN A 492 -22.98 -14.03 8.63
N THR A 493 -23.66 -12.98 9.06
CA THR A 493 -23.53 -12.44 10.43
C THR A 493 -24.89 -12.14 11.03
N ILE A 494 -24.97 -12.29 12.34
CA ILE A 494 -26.10 -11.92 13.19
C ILE A 494 -25.52 -11.04 14.29
N SER A 495 -26.03 -9.83 14.43
CA SER A 495 -25.61 -8.88 15.46
C SER A 495 -26.80 -8.38 16.26
N TYR A 496 -26.67 -8.31 17.58
CA TYR A 496 -27.70 -7.82 18.47
C TYR A 496 -27.14 -6.76 19.41
N LEU A 497 -27.62 -5.53 19.24
CA LEU A 497 -27.34 -4.39 20.10
C LEU A 497 -28.52 -4.23 21.08
N PHE A 498 -28.23 -4.23 22.37
CA PHE A 498 -29.24 -4.00 23.40
C PHE A 498 -28.64 -3.31 24.62
N ASP A 499 -29.47 -2.53 25.30
CA ASP A 499 -29.10 -1.80 26.51
C ASP A 499 -29.87 -2.35 27.70
N ILE A 500 -29.21 -2.42 28.86
CA ILE A 500 -29.84 -2.75 30.15
C ILE A 500 -29.76 -1.52 31.03
N LYS A 501 -30.90 -0.83 31.20
CA LYS A 501 -30.95 0.54 31.73
C LYS A 501 -30.15 1.50 30.85
N ASP A 502 -29.91 2.71 31.34
CA ASP A 502 -29.12 3.73 30.62
C ASP A 502 -27.60 3.58 30.82
N ASP A 503 -27.17 2.60 31.64
CA ASP A 503 -25.78 2.49 32.09
C ASP A 503 -24.99 1.34 31.45
N HIS A 504 -25.67 0.33 30.89
CA HIS A 504 -25.06 -0.88 30.34
C HIS A 504 -25.43 -1.06 28.87
N HIS A 505 -24.43 -1.05 28.00
CA HIS A 505 -24.60 -1.26 26.56
C HIS A 505 -23.91 -2.55 26.13
N PHE A 506 -24.62 -3.39 25.38
CA PHE A 506 -24.11 -4.67 24.88
C PHE A 506 -24.22 -4.75 23.36
N ASN A 507 -23.20 -5.31 22.73
CA ASN A 507 -23.24 -5.66 21.32
C ASN A 507 -22.66 -7.07 21.14
N VAL A 508 -23.50 -8.01 20.68
CA VAL A 508 -23.11 -9.40 20.47
C VAL A 508 -23.22 -9.72 18.99
N LEU A 509 -22.17 -10.31 18.43
CA LEU A 509 -22.08 -10.74 17.04
C LEU A 509 -21.76 -12.24 16.97
N LEU A 510 -22.42 -12.92 16.04
CA LEU A 510 -22.14 -14.28 15.62
C LEU A 510 -21.99 -14.29 14.10
N GLY A 511 -21.06 -15.08 13.58
CA GLY A 511 -20.84 -15.13 12.15
C GLY A 511 -20.21 -16.43 11.67
N GLN A 512 -20.37 -16.65 10.37
CA GLN A 512 -19.74 -17.71 9.60
C GLN A 512 -19.14 -17.08 8.33
N GLU A 513 -18.01 -17.62 7.89
CA GLU A 513 -17.35 -17.22 6.66
C GLU A 513 -16.86 -18.46 5.90
N ALA A 514 -17.05 -18.47 4.59
CA ALA A 514 -16.50 -19.45 3.67
C ALA A 514 -15.73 -18.72 2.57
N VAL A 515 -14.53 -19.21 2.24
CA VAL A 515 -13.70 -18.68 1.17
C VAL A 515 -13.27 -19.83 0.28
N ASP A 516 -13.36 -19.64 -1.03
CA ASP A 516 -12.86 -20.56 -2.05
C ASP A 516 -11.94 -19.79 -3.00
N ASN A 517 -10.69 -20.20 -3.09
CA ASN A 517 -9.68 -19.62 -3.94
C ASN A 517 -9.29 -20.64 -5.00
N GLN A 518 -9.33 -20.23 -6.26
CA GLN A 518 -8.94 -21.06 -7.40
C GLN A 518 -8.01 -20.24 -8.29
N SER A 519 -6.92 -20.84 -8.75
CA SER A 519 -6.04 -20.24 -9.74
C SER A 519 -5.57 -21.24 -10.78
N ASP A 520 -5.45 -20.78 -12.02
CA ASP A 520 -4.93 -21.53 -13.14
C ASP A 520 -4.05 -20.65 -14.01
N ALA A 521 -2.96 -21.21 -14.52
CA ALA A 521 -2.05 -20.49 -15.40
C ALA A 521 -1.53 -21.41 -16.50
N PHE A 522 -1.35 -20.82 -17.67
CA PHE A 522 -0.84 -21.50 -18.87
C PHE A 522 0.12 -20.58 -19.60
N SER A 523 1.24 -21.12 -20.11
CA SER A 523 2.15 -20.38 -20.98
C SER A 523 2.81 -21.29 -22.02
N VAL A 524 3.04 -20.75 -23.20
CA VAL A 524 3.76 -21.41 -24.31
C VAL A 524 4.64 -20.40 -25.04
N ILE A 525 5.83 -20.84 -25.43
CA ILE A 525 6.77 -20.06 -26.25
C ILE A 525 6.96 -20.79 -27.58
N GLY A 526 6.60 -20.14 -28.68
CA GLY A 526 6.95 -20.56 -30.04
C GLY A 526 8.30 -19.97 -30.46
N ARG A 527 9.09 -20.72 -31.23
CA ARG A 527 10.41 -20.30 -31.75
C ARG A 527 10.55 -20.52 -33.24
N GLY A 528 11.57 -19.89 -33.82
CA GLY A 528 11.96 -20.06 -35.21
C GLY A 528 11.14 -19.21 -36.17
N GLN A 529 10.62 -18.09 -35.71
CA GLN A 529 10.05 -17.08 -36.58
C GLN A 529 11.16 -16.35 -37.31
N THR A 530 11.03 -16.17 -38.62
CA THR A 530 12.09 -15.54 -39.45
C THR A 530 11.66 -14.18 -40.00
N ASN A 531 10.50 -13.67 -39.58
CA ASN A 531 9.95 -12.39 -40.02
C ASN A 531 9.35 -11.65 -38.83
N SER A 532 9.89 -10.46 -38.53
CA SER A 532 9.50 -9.63 -37.39
C SER A 532 8.07 -9.08 -37.46
N TYR A 533 7.42 -9.10 -38.62
CA TYR A 533 6.01 -8.73 -38.76
C TYR A 533 5.04 -9.88 -38.45
N LEU A 534 5.53 -11.13 -38.38
CA LEU A 534 4.69 -12.31 -38.13
C LEU A 534 4.57 -12.62 -36.64
N VAL A 535 3.88 -11.73 -35.92
CA VAL A 535 3.81 -11.75 -34.45
C VAL A 535 2.77 -12.74 -33.86
N ASN A 536 2.34 -13.73 -34.63
CA ASN A 536 1.39 -14.74 -34.16
C ASN A 536 2.11 -16.03 -33.80
N LEU A 537 1.67 -16.69 -32.72
CA LEU A 537 2.24 -17.98 -32.29
C LEU A 537 2.19 -19.04 -33.42
N SER A 538 1.20 -18.97 -34.30
CA SER A 538 1.08 -19.86 -35.47
C SER A 538 2.18 -19.70 -36.52
N ALA A 539 2.98 -18.64 -36.45
CA ALA A 539 4.14 -18.43 -37.33
C ALA A 539 5.42 -19.09 -36.80
N ALA A 540 5.41 -19.61 -35.57
CA ALA A 540 6.53 -20.35 -35.02
C ALA A 540 6.67 -21.72 -35.72
N THR A 541 7.91 -22.16 -35.94
CA THR A 541 8.23 -23.46 -36.55
C THR A 541 8.25 -24.59 -35.53
N ARG A 542 8.46 -24.25 -34.25
CA ARG A 542 8.44 -25.16 -33.10
C ARG A 542 7.89 -24.44 -31.87
N ALA A 543 7.45 -25.21 -30.87
CA ALA A 543 7.07 -24.69 -29.57
C ALA A 543 7.89 -25.37 -28.48
N ASP A 544 8.28 -24.58 -27.47
CA ASP A 544 8.75 -25.09 -26.19
C ASP A 544 7.61 -25.87 -25.51
N ILE A 545 7.94 -26.74 -24.55
CA ILE A 545 6.94 -27.51 -23.81
C ILE A 545 6.03 -26.52 -23.06
N PRO A 546 4.70 -26.53 -23.28
CA PRO A 546 3.80 -25.65 -22.55
C PRO A 546 3.85 -25.91 -21.05
N THR A 547 3.68 -24.85 -20.28
CA THR A 547 3.46 -24.92 -18.83
C THR A 547 1.97 -24.82 -18.54
N ASP A 548 1.46 -25.67 -17.65
CA ASP A 548 0.08 -25.67 -17.14
C ASP A 548 0.15 -25.90 -15.63
N SER A 549 -0.53 -25.05 -14.87
CA SER A 549 -0.57 -25.13 -13.42
C SER A 549 -1.96 -24.80 -12.89
N ARG A 550 -2.36 -25.49 -11.82
CA ARG A 550 -3.63 -25.28 -11.11
C ARG A 550 -3.40 -25.42 -9.62
N SER A 551 -4.03 -24.55 -8.86
CA SER A 551 -4.01 -24.59 -7.41
C SER A 551 -5.33 -24.09 -6.84
N GLY A 552 -5.65 -24.53 -5.63
CA GLY A 552 -6.87 -24.12 -4.95
C GLY A 552 -6.81 -24.35 -3.46
N SER A 553 -7.43 -23.43 -2.71
CA SER A 553 -7.54 -23.50 -1.26
C SER A 553 -8.90 -23.03 -0.78
N THR A 554 -9.37 -23.61 0.32
CA THR A 554 -10.65 -23.27 0.93
C THR A 554 -10.49 -22.99 2.41
N TYR A 555 -11.33 -22.07 2.90
CA TYR A 555 -11.48 -21.77 4.33
C TYR A 555 -12.93 -21.87 4.76
N LEU A 556 -13.14 -22.37 5.97
CA LEU A 556 -14.43 -22.32 6.66
C LEU A 556 -14.20 -21.84 8.08
N SER A 557 -14.95 -20.84 8.51
CA SER A 557 -14.73 -20.19 9.79
C SER A 557 -16.04 -19.90 10.51
N PHE A 558 -16.02 -19.99 11.83
CA PHE A 558 -17.10 -19.57 12.72
C PHE A 558 -16.54 -18.63 13.78
N PHE A 559 -17.22 -17.53 14.03
CA PHE A 559 -16.72 -16.50 14.94
C PHE A 559 -17.81 -15.84 15.75
N SER A 560 -17.42 -15.33 16.91
CA SER A 560 -18.26 -14.56 17.82
C SER A 560 -17.49 -13.40 18.42
N ARG A 561 -18.20 -12.32 18.69
CA ARG A 561 -17.69 -11.15 19.38
C ARG A 561 -18.74 -10.63 20.36
N ALA A 562 -18.33 -10.28 21.57
CA ALA A 562 -19.20 -9.67 22.57
C ALA A 562 -18.52 -8.41 23.11
N GLU A 563 -19.21 -7.28 23.02
CA GLU A 563 -18.76 -6.00 23.54
C GLU A 563 -19.67 -5.56 24.68
N TYR A 564 -19.06 -4.96 25.69
CA TYR A 564 -19.74 -4.39 26.84
C TYR A 564 -19.17 -3.02 27.14
N ASN A 565 -20.06 -2.04 27.32
CA ASN A 565 -19.72 -0.70 27.77
C ASN A 565 -20.54 -0.37 29.02
N TYR A 566 -19.84 0.03 30.08
CA TYR A 566 -20.45 0.53 31.31
C TYR A 566 -20.21 2.04 31.45
N LEU A 567 -21.31 2.82 31.46
CA LEU A 567 -21.33 4.27 31.68
C LEU A 567 -20.44 5.10 30.74
N GLY A 568 -19.99 4.55 29.61
CA GLY A 568 -18.99 5.21 28.75
C GLY A 568 -17.59 5.31 29.38
N LYS A 569 -17.35 4.56 30.47
CA LYS A 569 -16.12 4.58 31.27
C LYS A 569 -15.28 3.33 31.09
N TYR A 570 -15.92 2.17 31.13
CA TYR A 570 -15.26 0.87 31.07
C TYR A 570 -15.80 0.09 29.89
N PHE A 571 -14.89 -0.38 29.05
CA PHE A 571 -15.23 -1.12 27.85
C PHE A 571 -14.50 -2.45 27.89
N VAL A 572 -15.21 -3.51 27.54
CA VAL A 572 -14.69 -4.87 27.42
C VAL A 572 -15.11 -5.41 26.07
N ASP A 573 -14.16 -6.06 25.39
CA ASP A 573 -14.34 -6.70 24.10
C ASP A 573 -13.80 -8.12 24.18
N LEU A 574 -14.64 -9.09 23.88
CA LEU A 574 -14.32 -10.51 23.87
C LEU A 574 -14.56 -11.04 22.47
N SER A 575 -13.63 -11.84 21.95
CA SER A 575 -13.85 -12.54 20.69
C SER A 575 -13.32 -13.96 20.73
N ALA A 576 -13.98 -14.84 20.00
CA ALA A 576 -13.58 -16.21 19.79
C ALA A 576 -13.87 -16.61 18.36
N ARG A 577 -12.97 -17.36 17.74
CA ARG A 577 -13.06 -17.78 16.35
C ARG A 577 -12.48 -19.18 16.19
N ARG A 578 -13.06 -19.96 15.29
CA ARG A 578 -12.63 -21.31 14.94
C ARG A 578 -12.54 -21.42 13.42
N ASP A 579 -11.33 -21.65 12.92
CA ASP A 579 -11.00 -21.60 11.49
C ASP A 579 -10.51 -22.95 11.00
N ALA A 580 -10.94 -23.34 9.79
CA ALA A 580 -10.46 -24.48 9.04
C ALA A 580 -9.83 -24.02 7.73
N SER A 581 -8.75 -24.67 7.31
CA SER A 581 -8.11 -24.48 6.00
C SER A 581 -7.85 -25.83 5.33
N SER A 582 -8.03 -25.91 4.01
CA SER A 582 -7.70 -27.09 3.21
C SER A 582 -6.20 -27.35 3.07
N ARG A 583 -5.34 -26.39 3.44
CA ARG A 583 -3.87 -26.51 3.35
C ARG A 583 -3.29 -27.51 4.34
N PHE A 584 -4.04 -27.84 5.38
CA PHE A 584 -3.62 -28.72 6.47
C PHE A 584 -4.32 -30.08 6.41
N GLY A 585 -3.67 -31.08 7.02
CA GLY A 585 -4.20 -32.45 7.11
C GLY A 585 -5.55 -32.55 7.81
N THR A 586 -6.24 -33.67 7.65
CA THR A 586 -7.59 -33.88 8.22
C THR A 586 -7.67 -33.69 9.72
N ASN A 587 -6.58 -34.03 10.43
CA ASN A 587 -6.51 -34.02 11.88
C ASN A 587 -6.16 -32.64 12.45
N SER A 588 -5.51 -31.78 11.65
CA SER A 588 -4.90 -30.52 12.10
C SER A 588 -5.50 -29.27 11.46
N ARG A 589 -6.52 -29.41 10.60
CA ARG A 589 -7.12 -28.29 9.85
C ARG A 589 -7.82 -27.23 10.69
N TRP A 590 -8.40 -27.62 11.83
CA TRP A 590 -9.15 -26.71 12.69
C TRP A 590 -8.25 -26.08 13.76
N ALA A 591 -8.29 -24.76 13.90
CA ALA A 591 -7.66 -24.03 14.99
C ALA A 591 -8.63 -23.05 15.66
N ASN A 592 -8.41 -22.79 16.95
CA ASN A 592 -9.20 -21.85 17.75
C ASN A 592 -8.35 -20.63 18.09
N PHE A 593 -8.95 -19.46 17.96
CA PHE A 593 -8.35 -18.16 18.24
C PHE A 593 -9.28 -17.35 19.13
N TRP A 594 -8.72 -16.55 20.03
CA TRP A 594 -9.49 -15.71 20.95
C TRP A 594 -8.80 -14.38 21.20
N SER A 595 -9.55 -13.37 21.62
CA SER A 595 -8.97 -12.14 22.16
C SER A 595 -9.84 -11.52 23.25
N VAL A 596 -9.18 -10.77 24.12
CA VAL A 596 -9.76 -9.96 25.19
C VAL A 596 -9.17 -8.57 25.09
N GLY A 597 -10.01 -7.56 24.92
CA GLY A 597 -9.66 -6.14 24.93
C GLY A 597 -10.38 -5.43 26.06
N THR A 598 -9.71 -4.45 26.67
CA THR A 598 -10.30 -3.58 27.69
C THR A 598 -9.89 -2.14 27.43
N MET A 599 -10.79 -1.20 27.72
CA MET A 599 -10.48 0.22 27.72
C MET A 599 -11.08 0.89 28.96
N TRP A 600 -10.28 1.68 29.64
CA TRP A 600 -10.70 2.60 30.68
C TRP A 600 -10.58 4.05 30.18
N ASN A 601 -11.72 4.72 30.09
CA ASN A 601 -11.81 6.14 29.81
C ASN A 601 -11.73 6.92 31.13
N ALA A 602 -10.50 7.13 31.62
CA ALA A 602 -10.24 7.84 32.87
C ALA A 602 -10.79 9.27 32.85
N LYS A 603 -10.83 9.93 31.68
CA LYS A 603 -11.38 11.30 31.56
C LYS A 603 -12.88 11.38 31.86
N ALA A 604 -13.64 10.30 31.64
CA ALA A 604 -15.06 10.23 31.96
C ALA A 604 -15.33 10.07 33.48
N GLU A 605 -14.29 9.86 34.31
CA GLU A 605 -14.45 9.73 35.75
C GLU A 605 -14.77 11.07 36.43
N SER A 606 -15.60 11.02 37.47
CA SER A 606 -16.06 12.23 38.17
C SER A 606 -14.91 13.08 38.73
N PHE A 607 -13.77 12.46 39.09
CA PHE A 607 -12.59 13.13 39.63
C PHE A 607 -11.70 13.78 38.55
N LEU A 608 -11.80 13.38 37.27
CA LEU A 608 -11.03 13.94 36.15
C LEU A 608 -11.89 14.75 35.16
N LYS A 609 -13.21 14.59 35.18
CA LYS A 609 -14.14 15.24 34.25
C LYS A 609 -13.97 16.75 34.20
N ASN A 610 -13.78 17.38 35.37
CA ASN A 610 -13.66 18.85 35.49
C ASN A 610 -12.25 19.40 35.22
N VAL A 611 -11.27 18.56 34.90
CA VAL A 611 -9.89 19.00 34.60
C VAL A 611 -9.81 19.52 33.17
N SER A 612 -9.82 20.84 32.97
CA SER A 612 -9.96 21.47 31.66
C SER A 612 -8.74 21.39 30.74
N TRP A 613 -7.54 21.18 31.28
CA TRP A 613 -6.31 21.09 30.48
C TRP A 613 -6.11 19.70 29.84
N LEU A 614 -6.87 18.70 30.30
CA LEU A 614 -6.83 17.32 29.84
C LEU A 614 -8.17 16.99 29.16
N ASP A 615 -8.15 16.81 27.85
CA ASP A 615 -9.36 16.58 27.04
C ASP A 615 -9.66 15.10 26.85
N ASN A 616 -8.61 14.26 26.81
CA ASN A 616 -8.74 12.83 26.67
C ASN A 616 -7.71 12.09 27.54
N ALA A 617 -8.14 11.01 28.18
CA ALA A 617 -7.26 10.11 28.91
C ALA A 617 -7.86 8.71 28.87
N GLN A 618 -7.34 7.87 27.99
CA GLN A 618 -7.77 6.50 27.81
C GLN A 618 -6.58 5.56 27.96
N LEU A 619 -6.79 4.48 28.71
CA LEU A 619 -5.85 3.36 28.81
C LEU A 619 -6.53 2.12 28.23
N LEU A 620 -5.88 1.49 27.26
CA LEU A 620 -6.36 0.28 26.60
C LEU A 620 -5.36 -0.84 26.84
N ALA A 621 -5.86 -2.05 27.01
CA ALA A 621 -5.04 -3.25 27.06
C ALA A 621 -5.75 -4.38 26.31
N SER A 622 -5.01 -5.10 25.46
CA SER A 622 -5.54 -6.24 24.72
C SER A 622 -4.56 -7.40 24.68
N ILE A 623 -5.09 -8.62 24.76
CA ILE A 623 -4.35 -9.86 24.59
C ILE A 623 -5.16 -10.84 23.74
N GLY A 624 -4.50 -11.57 22.86
CA GLY A 624 -5.15 -12.63 22.12
C GLY A 624 -4.22 -13.36 21.18
N THR A 625 -4.80 -14.34 20.49
CA THR A 625 -4.10 -15.24 19.58
C THR A 625 -4.62 -15.06 18.17
N SER A 626 -3.74 -15.17 17.18
CA SER A 626 -4.06 -15.26 15.76
C SER A 626 -3.24 -16.38 15.10
N GLY A 627 -3.63 -16.74 13.88
CA GLY A 627 -3.00 -17.80 13.10
C GLY A 627 -2.37 -17.29 11.81
N ASN A 628 -1.49 -18.10 11.22
CA ASN A 628 -0.97 -17.95 9.87
C ASN A 628 -1.06 -19.31 9.13
N SER A 629 -1.48 -19.27 7.86
CA SER A 629 -1.62 -20.43 6.96
C SER A 629 -1.09 -20.16 5.56
N SER A 630 -0.24 -19.16 5.39
CA SER A 630 0.33 -18.77 4.10
C SER A 630 1.49 -19.69 3.71
N ILE A 631 1.14 -20.93 3.35
CA ILE A 631 1.99 -22.00 2.82
C ILE A 631 1.40 -22.53 1.50
N PRO A 632 2.17 -23.27 0.68
CA PRO A 632 1.63 -23.90 -0.52
C PRO A 632 0.47 -24.88 -0.22
N ASP A 633 -0.46 -25.00 -1.17
CA ASP A 633 -1.80 -25.54 -0.89
C ASP A 633 -1.84 -27.05 -0.58
N TYR A 634 -0.84 -27.81 -1.00
CA TYR A 634 -0.85 -29.28 -0.97
C TYR A 634 0.29 -29.91 -0.15
N ASP A 635 1.05 -29.11 0.61
CA ASP A 635 2.28 -29.59 1.28
C ASP A 635 2.05 -30.59 2.42
N HIS A 636 0.82 -30.74 2.91
CA HIS A 636 0.47 -31.81 3.85
C HIS A 636 0.42 -33.19 3.15
N LEU A 637 0.21 -33.25 1.83
CA LEU A 637 0.08 -34.49 1.07
C LEU A 637 1.44 -35.08 0.68
N ALA A 638 1.51 -36.41 0.66
CA ALA A 638 2.60 -37.12 0.00
C ALA A 638 2.36 -37.11 -1.51
N LEU A 639 3.25 -36.45 -2.27
CA LEU A 639 3.07 -36.19 -3.70
C LEU A 639 4.17 -36.85 -4.53
N VAL A 640 3.81 -37.22 -5.75
CA VAL A 640 4.71 -37.73 -6.80
C VAL A 640 4.58 -36.80 -8.00
N ALA A 641 5.70 -36.39 -8.58
CA ALA A 641 5.73 -35.56 -9.78
C ALA A 641 5.89 -36.44 -11.03
N GLY A 642 5.10 -36.13 -12.06
CA GLY A 642 5.34 -36.61 -13.42
C GLY A 642 6.19 -35.62 -14.20
N GLY A 643 6.87 -36.10 -15.25
CA GLY A 643 7.71 -35.25 -16.10
C GLY A 643 9.22 -35.52 -16.06
N PRO A 644 9.83 -36.10 -15.01
CA PRO A 644 11.22 -36.57 -15.10
C PRO A 644 11.36 -37.53 -16.28
N ILE A 645 12.31 -37.23 -17.19
CA ILE A 645 12.56 -38.01 -18.39
C ILE A 645 13.61 -39.07 -18.06
N TYR A 646 13.28 -40.33 -18.30
CA TYR A 646 14.23 -41.44 -18.18
C TYR A 646 14.40 -42.14 -19.54
N GLY A 647 15.60 -42.61 -19.85
CA GLY A 647 15.89 -43.37 -21.07
C GLY A 647 17.32 -43.22 -21.57
N LEU A 648 17.72 -44.09 -22.51
CA LEU A 648 18.95 -43.94 -23.30
C LEU A 648 18.72 -42.93 -24.42
N GLU A 649 19.80 -42.39 -24.98
CA GLU A 649 19.78 -41.41 -26.07
C GLU A 649 18.80 -41.83 -27.19
N GLY A 650 17.79 -40.99 -27.47
CA GLY A 650 16.74 -41.24 -28.46
C GLY A 650 15.42 -41.84 -27.94
N GLN A 651 15.30 -42.18 -26.64
CA GLN A 651 14.03 -42.56 -26.01
C GLN A 651 13.72 -41.67 -24.80
N VAL A 652 12.69 -40.83 -24.94
CA VAL A 652 12.13 -40.00 -23.86
C VAL A 652 10.95 -40.75 -23.25
N LEU A 653 11.15 -41.46 -22.13
CA LEU A 653 10.06 -42.09 -21.40
C LEU A 653 9.67 -41.19 -20.21
N PRO A 654 8.39 -40.78 -20.10
CA PRO A 654 7.94 -40.03 -18.93
C PRO A 654 7.98 -40.94 -17.70
N GLY A 655 8.68 -40.50 -16.66
CA GLY A 655 8.74 -41.17 -15.38
C GLY A 655 7.96 -40.43 -14.30
N LEU A 656 7.93 -41.09 -13.14
CA LEU A 656 7.40 -40.57 -11.89
C LEU A 656 8.54 -40.52 -10.88
N ALA A 657 8.66 -39.41 -10.15
CA ALA A 657 9.60 -39.27 -9.06
C ALA A 657 8.90 -38.71 -7.81
N PRO A 658 9.33 -39.07 -6.59
CA PRO A 658 8.85 -38.45 -5.37
C PRO A 658 8.99 -36.91 -5.45
N TYR A 659 7.95 -36.17 -5.08
CA TYR A 659 7.95 -34.71 -5.06
C TYR A 659 7.97 -34.16 -3.64
N SER A 660 7.11 -34.71 -2.78
CA SER A 660 7.05 -34.33 -1.37
C SER A 660 6.67 -35.55 -0.53
N LYS A 661 7.26 -35.64 0.67
CA LYS A 661 6.87 -36.66 1.66
C LYS A 661 5.50 -36.38 2.28
N GLY A 662 5.05 -35.13 2.27
CA GLY A 662 3.88 -34.69 3.03
C GLY A 662 4.11 -34.64 4.54
N ASN A 663 3.11 -34.09 5.23
CA ASN A 663 3.04 -33.98 6.68
C ASN A 663 1.58 -33.76 7.11
N GLU A 664 0.85 -34.84 7.42
CA GLU A 664 -0.56 -34.77 7.85
C GLU A 664 -0.75 -34.07 9.22
N ASP A 665 0.32 -33.96 10.01
CA ASP A 665 0.30 -33.27 11.30
C ASP A 665 0.50 -31.75 11.16
N LEU A 666 0.81 -31.26 9.95
CA LEU A 666 1.01 -29.85 9.66
C LEU A 666 -0.21 -29.04 10.10
N THR A 667 0.03 -27.98 10.89
CA THR A 667 -0.99 -27.14 11.50
C THR A 667 -0.63 -25.66 11.41
N TRP A 668 -1.47 -24.81 11.98
CA TRP A 668 -1.34 -23.36 11.94
C TRP A 668 -0.13 -22.87 12.73
N GLU A 669 0.59 -21.89 12.16
CA GLU A 669 1.52 -21.06 12.93
C GLU A 669 0.70 -20.13 13.85
N LYS A 670 1.07 -20.04 15.13
CA LYS A 670 0.30 -19.30 16.14
C LYS A 670 1.05 -18.08 16.63
N THR A 671 0.35 -16.97 16.70
CA THR A 671 0.88 -15.71 17.21
C THR A 671 0.08 -15.26 18.42
N THR A 672 0.74 -14.95 19.53
CA THR A 672 0.13 -14.31 20.71
C THR A 672 0.56 -12.85 20.77
N ILE A 673 -0.40 -11.94 20.82
CA ILE A 673 -0.16 -10.49 20.85
C ILE A 673 -0.67 -9.92 22.16
N LEU A 674 0.21 -9.27 22.91
CA LEU A 674 -0.13 -8.41 24.04
C LEU A 674 0.11 -6.95 23.63
N ASN A 675 -0.84 -6.06 23.91
CA ASN A 675 -0.76 -4.65 23.56
C ASN A 675 -1.30 -3.77 24.70
N ILE A 676 -0.60 -2.68 25.00
CA ILE A 676 -1.02 -1.66 25.96
C ILE A 676 -0.93 -0.30 25.25
N THR A 677 -2.03 0.45 25.25
CA THR A 677 -2.12 1.74 24.56
C THR A 677 -2.57 2.84 25.52
N MET A 678 -1.87 3.97 25.48
CA MET A 678 -2.26 5.20 26.17
C MET A 678 -2.64 6.25 25.13
N LYS A 679 -3.83 6.84 25.26
CA LYS A 679 -4.28 7.98 24.45
C LYS A 679 -4.51 9.18 25.36
N LEU A 680 -3.77 10.26 25.12
CA LEU A 680 -3.79 11.47 25.92
C LEU A 680 -4.05 12.69 25.03
N GLY A 681 -4.98 13.54 25.46
CA GLY A 681 -5.34 14.79 24.79
C GLY A 681 -5.17 15.97 25.73
N PHE A 682 -4.51 17.04 25.28
CA PHE A 682 -4.27 18.23 26.09
C PHE A 682 -4.65 19.52 25.35
N LEU A 683 -5.32 20.43 26.06
CA LEU A 683 -5.69 21.79 25.64
C LEU A 683 -6.45 21.87 24.29
N ASN A 684 -7.10 20.79 23.86
CA ASN A 684 -7.70 20.55 22.55
C ASN A 684 -6.73 20.75 21.37
N ARG A 685 -5.44 20.61 21.64
CA ARG A 685 -4.36 20.88 20.68
C ARG A 685 -3.42 19.72 20.51
N PHE A 686 -3.03 19.05 21.59
CA PHE A 686 -2.03 18.00 21.55
C PHE A 686 -2.71 16.65 21.75
N ASN A 687 -2.58 15.75 20.79
CA ASN A 687 -3.05 14.38 20.89
C ASN A 687 -1.84 13.45 20.77
N LEU A 688 -1.56 12.70 21.83
CA LEU A 688 -0.50 11.72 21.91
C LEU A 688 -1.11 10.33 22.05
N THR A 689 -0.69 9.40 21.19
CA THR A 689 -0.93 7.97 21.35
C THR A 689 0.42 7.28 21.50
N ALA A 690 0.55 6.47 22.54
CA ALA A 690 1.72 5.62 22.77
C ALA A 690 1.26 4.18 22.95
N GLU A 691 1.87 3.26 22.22
CA GLU A 691 1.49 1.84 22.24
C GLU A 691 2.72 0.98 22.47
N PHE A 692 2.60 0.01 23.38
CA PHE A 692 3.63 -0.97 23.69
C PHE A 692 3.10 -2.35 23.36
N TYR A 693 3.87 -3.13 22.62
CA TYR A 693 3.44 -4.46 22.20
C TYR A 693 4.51 -5.53 22.39
N ASN A 694 4.04 -6.75 22.61
CA ASN A 694 4.83 -7.97 22.58
C ASN A 694 4.07 -9.02 21.77
N LYS A 695 4.67 -9.42 20.65
CA LYS A 695 4.14 -10.39 19.71
C LYS A 695 5.06 -11.61 19.69
N TYR A 696 4.52 -12.77 20.07
CA TYR A 696 5.27 -14.02 20.16
C TYR A 696 4.67 -15.03 19.19
N THR A 697 5.46 -15.47 18.21
CA THR A 697 5.10 -16.52 17.25
C THR A 697 5.70 -17.84 17.69
N SER A 698 4.89 -18.89 17.70
CA SER A 698 5.28 -20.27 17.98
C SER A 698 4.68 -21.22 16.94
N ASP A 699 5.13 -22.47 16.94
CA ASP A 699 4.72 -23.49 15.96
C ASP A 699 4.93 -22.99 14.52
N MET A 700 6.01 -22.23 14.29
CA MET A 700 6.25 -21.52 13.02
C MET A 700 6.24 -22.48 11.84
N LEU A 701 5.63 -22.05 10.73
CA LEU A 701 5.60 -22.84 9.51
C LEU A 701 6.93 -22.67 8.78
N MET A 702 7.79 -23.69 8.87
CA MET A 702 9.14 -23.67 8.31
C MET A 702 9.30 -24.70 7.18
N ALA A 703 9.98 -24.29 6.11
CA ALA A 703 10.45 -25.16 5.05
C ALA A 703 11.81 -25.75 5.46
N VAL A 704 11.78 -26.87 6.17
CA VAL A 704 12.98 -27.49 6.75
C VAL A 704 13.77 -28.22 5.65
N PRO A 705 15.05 -27.89 5.44
CA PRO A 705 15.88 -28.62 4.48
C PRO A 705 16.11 -30.05 4.94
N VAL A 706 16.02 -31.00 4.03
CA VAL A 706 16.20 -32.44 4.28
C VAL A 706 17.20 -33.04 3.29
N SER A 707 17.70 -34.24 3.59
CA SER A 707 18.61 -34.94 2.70
C SER A 707 17.95 -35.24 1.35
N VAL A 708 18.58 -34.80 0.26
CA VAL A 708 18.13 -35.03 -1.13
C VAL A 708 18.10 -36.50 -1.54
N VAL A 709 18.67 -37.42 -0.74
CA VAL A 709 18.61 -38.88 -0.96
C VAL A 709 17.17 -39.38 -1.07
N GLY A 710 16.20 -38.70 -0.43
CA GLY A 710 14.78 -39.03 -0.53
C GLY A 710 14.08 -38.58 -1.82
N GLY A 711 14.77 -37.87 -2.73
CA GLY A 711 14.20 -37.31 -3.95
C GLY A 711 13.58 -35.91 -3.81
N TYR A 712 13.63 -35.31 -2.62
CA TYR A 712 13.14 -33.97 -2.30
C TYR A 712 14.12 -33.27 -1.35
N SER A 713 14.18 -31.94 -1.38
CA SER A 713 15.17 -31.14 -0.63
C SER A 713 14.59 -30.41 0.58
N THR A 714 13.27 -30.31 0.71
CA THR A 714 12.60 -29.61 1.81
C THR A 714 11.36 -30.35 2.31
N ARG A 715 10.96 -30.09 3.56
CA ARG A 715 9.69 -30.53 4.14
C ARG A 715 9.10 -29.44 5.03
N TRP A 716 7.81 -29.16 4.88
CA TRP A 716 7.12 -28.25 5.80
C TRP A 716 6.83 -28.89 7.15
N SER A 717 7.13 -28.16 8.22
CA SER A 717 6.88 -28.58 9.60
C SER A 717 6.63 -27.36 10.49
N ASN A 718 5.83 -27.55 11.55
CA ASN A 718 5.66 -26.57 12.61
C ASN A 718 6.87 -26.64 13.55
N MET A 719 7.83 -25.74 13.39
CA MET A 719 9.06 -25.67 14.18
C MET A 719 9.53 -24.23 14.28
N GLY A 720 10.13 -23.86 15.40
CA GLY A 720 10.69 -22.53 15.59
C GLY A 720 9.75 -21.53 16.27
N ALA A 721 10.37 -20.47 16.78
CA ALA A 721 9.69 -19.42 17.53
C ALA A 721 10.41 -18.08 17.35
N MET A 722 9.64 -16.99 17.38
CA MET A 722 10.13 -15.64 17.16
C MET A 722 9.37 -14.65 18.04
N VAL A 723 10.01 -13.54 18.40
CA VAL A 723 9.36 -12.45 19.11
C VAL A 723 9.63 -11.09 18.45
N ASN A 724 8.59 -10.27 18.36
CA ASN A 724 8.65 -8.86 18.01
C ASN A 724 8.16 -8.03 19.20
N ARG A 725 8.95 -7.06 19.64
CA ARG A 725 8.63 -6.17 20.77
C ARG A 725 8.96 -4.75 20.39
N GLY A 726 8.06 -3.83 20.69
CA GLY A 726 8.25 -2.48 20.23
C GLY A 726 7.35 -1.45 20.85
N VAL A 727 7.54 -0.23 20.38
CA VAL A 727 6.74 0.94 20.73
C VAL A 727 6.31 1.67 19.46
N ASP A 728 5.04 2.03 19.39
CA ASP A 728 4.47 2.89 18.36
C ASP A 728 4.05 4.22 19.01
N LEU A 729 4.43 5.34 18.40
CA LEU A 729 4.11 6.69 18.88
C LEU A 729 3.43 7.47 17.76
N ASP A 730 2.32 8.14 18.07
CA ASP A 730 1.63 9.09 17.19
C ASP A 730 1.39 10.40 17.94
N LEU A 731 1.75 11.51 17.31
CA LEU A 731 1.58 12.86 17.82
C LEU A 731 0.85 13.71 16.77
N ASN A 732 -0.26 14.32 17.17
CA ASN A 732 -0.98 15.30 16.35
C ASN A 732 -1.14 16.60 17.14
N VAL A 733 -0.72 17.72 16.55
CA VAL A 733 -0.71 19.03 17.19
C VAL A 733 -1.44 20.05 16.32
N ASN A 734 -2.50 20.66 16.87
CA ASN A 734 -3.08 21.89 16.31
C ASN A 734 -2.28 23.08 16.85
N VAL A 735 -1.25 23.50 16.12
CA VAL A 735 -0.31 24.54 16.56
C VAL A 735 -1.02 25.88 16.67
N LEU A 736 -1.74 26.28 15.63
CA LEU A 736 -2.56 27.49 15.59
C LEU A 736 -3.92 27.17 14.97
N LYS A 737 -4.99 27.66 15.62
CA LYS A 737 -6.36 27.58 15.14
C LYS A 737 -7.05 28.91 15.39
N PHE A 738 -7.21 29.69 14.32
CA PHE A 738 -8.00 30.92 14.28
C PHE A 738 -9.14 30.73 13.27
N LYS A 739 -10.03 31.72 13.14
CA LYS A 739 -11.21 31.66 12.26
C LYS A 739 -10.88 31.23 10.82
N ASP A 740 -9.87 31.88 10.22
CA ASP A 740 -9.49 31.66 8.81
C ASP A 740 -8.11 31.00 8.66
N PHE A 741 -7.48 30.59 9.76
CA PHE A 741 -6.11 30.06 9.75
C PHE A 741 -6.00 28.80 10.61
N LEU A 742 -5.55 27.71 9.98
CA LEU A 742 -5.29 26.44 10.65
C LEU A 742 -3.86 26.00 10.33
N TRP A 743 -3.09 25.68 11.36
CA TRP A 743 -1.80 25.03 11.22
C TRP A 743 -1.75 23.78 12.10
N THR A 744 -1.58 22.63 11.45
CA THR A 744 -1.45 21.32 12.10
C THR A 744 -0.10 20.70 11.80
N VAL A 745 0.43 19.97 12.77
CA VAL A 745 1.63 19.15 12.66
C VAL A 745 1.27 17.73 13.07
N SER A 746 1.70 16.74 12.28
CA SER A 746 1.57 15.32 12.60
C SER A 746 2.95 14.68 12.59
N ALA A 747 3.19 13.74 13.50
CA ALA A 747 4.40 12.94 13.52
C ALA A 747 4.07 11.55 14.06
N ASN A 748 4.71 10.53 13.51
CA ASN A 748 4.69 9.18 14.03
C ASN A 748 6.11 8.60 14.02
N ALA A 749 6.34 7.67 14.94
CA ALA A 749 7.58 6.93 15.04
C ALA A 749 7.30 5.52 15.55
N SER A 750 8.11 4.56 15.14
CA SER A 750 7.95 3.17 15.54
C SER A 750 9.31 2.52 15.69
N TYR A 751 9.45 1.74 16.76
CA TYR A 751 10.60 0.89 17.01
C TYR A 751 10.14 -0.56 17.18
N ASN A 752 10.78 -1.48 16.47
CA ASN A 752 10.55 -2.92 16.63
C ASN A 752 11.88 -3.66 16.80
N LYS A 753 11.99 -4.44 17.88
CA LYS A 753 13.07 -5.40 18.09
C LYS A 753 12.57 -6.80 17.78
N ASN A 754 13.23 -7.45 16.82
CA ASN A 754 12.99 -8.84 16.44
C ASN A 754 14.02 -9.77 17.10
N GLU A 755 13.62 -10.97 17.50
CA GLU A 755 14.54 -11.98 18.02
C GLU A 755 14.03 -13.42 17.71
N ILE A 756 14.91 -14.25 17.16
CA ILE A 756 14.68 -15.69 16.95
C ILE A 756 14.87 -16.42 18.27
N LYS A 757 13.86 -17.18 18.72
CA LYS A 757 13.89 -17.93 19.98
C LYS A 757 14.21 -19.41 19.79
N GLU A 758 13.79 -19.98 18.66
CA GLU A 758 13.99 -21.39 18.34
C GLU A 758 14.07 -21.59 16.82
N LEU A 759 14.90 -22.53 16.39
CA LEU A 759 14.99 -23.02 15.00
C LEU A 759 14.65 -24.51 14.95
N TYR A 760 14.51 -25.04 13.73
CA TYR A 760 14.17 -26.44 13.50
C TYR A 760 15.23 -27.42 14.04
N GLU A 761 14.77 -28.63 14.41
CA GLU A 761 15.60 -29.75 14.89
C GLU A 761 16.55 -29.40 16.07
N GLY A 762 16.22 -28.37 16.85
CA GLY A 762 17.05 -27.93 17.98
C GLY A 762 18.37 -27.28 17.57
N ARG A 763 18.51 -26.84 16.31
CA ARG A 763 19.68 -26.07 15.87
C ARG A 763 19.70 -24.70 16.54
N ASP A 764 20.90 -24.23 16.87
CA ASP A 764 21.09 -22.85 17.36
C ASP A 764 21.39 -21.88 16.22
N GLU A 765 21.81 -22.38 15.05
CA GLU A 765 22.19 -21.57 13.89
C GLU A 765 21.98 -22.28 12.54
N TYR A 766 21.74 -21.48 11.49
CA TYR A 766 21.58 -21.91 10.11
C TYR A 766 21.95 -20.80 9.12
N GLU A 767 22.91 -21.07 8.24
CA GLU A 767 23.26 -20.15 7.14
C GLU A 767 22.23 -20.24 6.01
N LEU A 768 21.73 -19.08 5.57
CA LEU A 768 20.90 -18.99 4.38
C LEU A 768 21.81 -18.84 3.15
N SER A 769 22.23 -19.98 2.60
CA SER A 769 23.11 -20.05 1.44
C SER A 769 22.71 -19.07 0.34
N THR A 770 23.69 -18.42 -0.30
CA THR A 770 23.53 -17.41 -1.39
C THR A 770 22.87 -16.09 -1.02
N THR A 771 22.37 -15.90 0.20
CA THR A 771 21.72 -14.64 0.61
C THR A 771 22.63 -13.70 1.40
N GLY A 772 23.74 -14.20 1.95
CA GLY A 772 24.59 -13.46 2.89
C GLY A 772 23.91 -13.18 4.24
N LEU A 773 22.86 -13.95 4.57
CA LEU A 773 22.10 -13.87 5.82
C LEU A 773 22.30 -15.13 6.66
N PHE A 774 22.10 -15.00 7.97
CA PHE A 774 22.30 -16.11 8.90
C PHE A 774 21.25 -16.08 10.00
N LEU A 775 20.62 -17.24 10.23
CA LEU A 775 19.65 -17.42 11.28
C LEU A 775 20.38 -17.89 12.54
N LYS A 776 20.24 -17.16 13.64
CA LYS A 776 20.83 -17.53 14.92
C LYS A 776 19.88 -17.25 16.07
N LYS A 777 19.76 -18.20 16.98
CA LYS A 777 19.00 -18.03 18.22
C LYS A 777 19.55 -16.86 19.05
N GLY A 778 18.66 -16.01 19.53
CA GLY A 778 19.00 -14.79 20.28
C GLY A 778 19.33 -13.57 19.40
N HIS A 779 19.38 -13.75 18.08
CA HIS A 779 19.62 -12.67 17.10
C HIS A 779 18.34 -12.30 16.35
N SER A 780 18.34 -11.13 15.73
CA SER A 780 17.24 -10.68 14.86
C SER A 780 17.27 -11.42 13.53
N PHE A 781 16.10 -11.69 12.97
CA PHE A 781 15.99 -12.14 11.59
C PHE A 781 16.54 -11.06 10.63
N GLY A 782 17.15 -11.52 9.54
CA GLY A 782 17.72 -10.66 8.49
C GLY A 782 19.06 -10.01 8.79
N GLU A 783 19.79 -10.51 9.80
CA GLU A 783 21.15 -10.07 10.09
C GLU A 783 22.15 -10.60 9.04
N PHE A 784 23.05 -9.73 8.59
CA PHE A 784 24.08 -10.08 7.61
C PHE A 784 25.20 -10.92 8.24
N TYR A 785 25.69 -11.89 7.46
CA TYR A 785 26.79 -12.79 7.80
C TYR A 785 27.83 -12.76 6.69
N THR A 786 28.96 -12.12 6.96
CA THR A 786 29.97 -11.83 5.93
C THR A 786 31.36 -11.63 6.54
N ASN A 787 32.38 -11.65 5.70
CA ASN A 787 33.75 -11.33 6.07
C ASN A 787 33.90 -9.82 6.33
N ARG A 788 34.67 -9.47 7.35
CA ARG A 788 34.90 -8.07 7.74
C ARG A 788 36.13 -7.53 7.02
N PHE A 789 35.93 -6.67 6.02
CA PHE A 789 37.01 -6.00 5.31
C PHE A 789 37.73 -5.02 6.24
N ALA A 790 39.05 -5.16 6.37
CA ALA A 790 39.89 -4.37 7.26
C ALA A 790 40.58 -3.20 6.56
N GLY A 791 40.67 -3.23 5.22
CA GLY A 791 41.29 -2.18 4.42
C GLY A 791 42.28 -2.72 3.41
N VAL A 792 43.19 -1.86 2.98
CA VAL A 792 44.25 -2.18 2.03
C VAL A 792 45.59 -2.10 2.75
N ASN A 793 46.45 -3.09 2.55
CA ASN A 793 47.80 -3.08 3.10
C ASN A 793 48.65 -1.99 2.40
N PRO A 794 49.14 -0.95 3.10
CA PRO A 794 49.89 0.13 2.46
C PRO A 794 51.24 -0.32 1.87
N ALA A 795 51.80 -1.42 2.35
CA ALA A 795 53.12 -1.91 1.93
C ALA A 795 53.07 -2.62 0.57
N ASN A 796 52.01 -3.38 0.29
CA ASN A 796 51.91 -4.24 -0.89
C ASN A 796 50.60 -4.11 -1.69
N GLY A 797 49.62 -3.35 -1.20
CA GLY A 797 48.35 -3.09 -1.87
C GLY A 797 47.32 -4.23 -1.80
N ASP A 798 47.58 -5.31 -1.07
CA ASP A 798 46.65 -6.43 -0.94
C ASP A 798 45.44 -6.06 -0.07
N ALA A 799 44.31 -6.72 -0.31
CA ALA A 799 43.13 -6.63 0.53
C ALA A 799 43.39 -7.31 1.89
N LEU A 800 42.91 -6.70 2.96
CA LEU A 800 42.98 -7.22 4.32
C LEU A 800 41.57 -7.48 4.85
N TRP A 801 41.41 -8.58 5.58
CA TRP A 801 40.20 -8.92 6.33
C TRP A 801 40.53 -9.22 7.79
N TYR A 802 39.50 -9.19 8.64
CA TYR A 802 39.58 -9.75 9.97
C TYR A 802 39.15 -11.22 9.96
N ASP A 803 39.96 -12.08 10.55
CA ASP A 803 39.57 -13.45 10.89
C ASP A 803 38.42 -13.44 11.92
N LYS A 804 37.83 -14.60 12.24
CA LYS A 804 36.75 -14.68 13.25
C LYS A 804 37.15 -14.15 14.64
N ASN A 805 38.44 -14.20 14.98
CA ASN A 805 38.98 -13.75 16.27
C ASN A 805 39.36 -12.26 16.29
N GLY A 806 39.34 -11.58 15.14
CA GLY A 806 39.71 -10.17 14.99
C GLY A 806 41.18 -9.92 14.61
N ASN A 807 41.95 -10.95 14.23
CA ASN A 807 43.29 -10.77 13.68
C ASN A 807 43.23 -10.42 12.19
N LEU A 808 44.25 -9.72 11.68
CA LEU A 808 44.35 -9.40 10.26
C LEU A 808 44.83 -10.60 9.45
N THR A 809 44.18 -10.84 8.31
CA THR A 809 44.54 -11.84 7.30
C THR A 809 44.43 -11.27 5.89
N ASN A 810 45.17 -11.83 4.94
CA ASN A 810 45.08 -11.51 3.51
C ASN A 810 44.16 -12.49 2.76
N GLU A 811 43.51 -13.41 3.47
CA GLU A 811 42.64 -14.43 2.89
C GLU A 811 41.19 -14.16 3.31
N CYS A 812 40.26 -14.18 2.33
CA CYS A 812 38.83 -14.10 2.58
C CYS A 812 38.26 -15.52 2.70
N LEU A 813 38.28 -16.09 3.90
CA LEU A 813 37.85 -17.47 4.15
C LEU A 813 36.39 -17.52 4.63
N ASP A 814 35.63 -18.51 4.17
CA ASP A 814 34.22 -18.70 4.60
C ASP A 814 34.09 -18.93 6.12
N GLU A 815 35.07 -19.59 6.73
CA GLU A 815 35.09 -19.85 8.18
C GLU A 815 35.33 -18.61 9.05
N ASP A 816 35.72 -17.48 8.43
CA ASP A 816 35.96 -16.20 9.09
C ASP A 816 34.75 -15.24 9.03
N LYS A 817 33.66 -15.67 8.39
CA LYS A 817 32.40 -14.90 8.39
C LYS A 817 31.85 -14.77 9.80
N VAL A 818 31.28 -13.59 10.09
CA VAL A 818 30.63 -13.31 11.38
C VAL A 818 29.32 -12.56 11.17
N LEU A 819 28.43 -12.69 12.13
CA LEU A 819 27.26 -11.82 12.25
C LEU A 819 27.74 -10.40 12.56
N VAL A 820 27.40 -9.44 11.70
CA VAL A 820 27.95 -8.07 11.77
C VAL A 820 27.11 -7.10 12.59
N GLY A 821 25.99 -7.54 13.18
CA GLY A 821 25.08 -6.67 13.93
C GLY A 821 24.24 -5.73 13.07
N LYS A 822 24.15 -5.98 11.77
CA LYS A 822 23.46 -5.13 10.78
C LYS A 822 22.38 -5.94 10.08
N SER A 823 21.20 -5.36 9.90
CA SER A 823 20.05 -6.02 9.26
C SER A 823 19.48 -5.18 8.12
N TYR A 824 18.92 -5.86 7.12
CA TYR A 824 18.15 -5.21 6.06
C TYR A 824 16.72 -4.84 6.48
N ILE A 825 16.31 -5.32 7.66
CA ILE A 825 15.04 -4.99 8.29
C ILE A 825 15.29 -3.84 9.26
N ALA A 826 14.72 -2.68 8.93
CA ALA A 826 14.87 -1.49 9.76
C ALA A 826 14.13 -1.66 11.09
N PRO A 827 14.80 -1.47 12.25
CA PRO A 827 14.13 -1.45 13.53
C PRO A 827 13.41 -0.12 13.78
N TRP A 828 13.82 0.97 13.12
CA TRP A 828 13.23 2.31 13.29
C TRP A 828 12.60 2.83 12.00
N GLN A 829 11.42 3.42 12.12
CA GLN A 829 10.72 4.07 11.02
C GLN A 829 9.74 5.13 11.52
N GLY A 830 9.31 6.00 10.62
CA GLY A 830 8.21 6.91 10.89
C GLY A 830 8.01 7.94 9.79
N GLY A 831 7.20 8.94 10.09
CA GLY A 831 6.96 10.07 9.22
C GLY A 831 6.50 11.28 10.00
N PHE A 832 6.60 12.44 9.38
CA PHE A 832 6.10 13.68 9.96
C PHE A 832 5.69 14.64 8.85
N GLY A 833 4.74 15.51 9.16
CA GLY A 833 4.18 16.43 8.19
C GLY A 833 3.57 17.65 8.86
N THR A 834 3.26 18.63 8.03
CA THR A 834 2.58 19.84 8.46
C THR A 834 1.59 20.27 7.40
N SER A 835 0.43 20.78 7.84
CA SER A 835 -0.58 21.36 6.97
C SER A 835 -0.95 22.75 7.47
N LEU A 836 -0.90 23.72 6.58
CA LEU A 836 -1.30 25.10 6.79
C LEU A 836 -2.44 25.43 5.84
N SER A 837 -3.53 25.97 6.36
CA SER A 837 -4.67 26.45 5.57
C SER A 837 -4.98 27.89 5.95
N TRP A 838 -5.11 28.76 4.95
CA TRP A 838 -5.42 30.18 5.10
C TRP A 838 -6.26 30.70 3.93
N LYS A 839 -7.50 31.12 4.19
CA LYS A 839 -8.40 31.76 3.20
C LYS A 839 -8.42 31.07 1.82
N GLY A 840 -8.60 29.75 1.80
CA GLY A 840 -8.65 28.95 0.56
C GLY A 840 -7.28 28.44 0.09
N LEU A 841 -6.16 29.06 0.47
CA LEU A 841 -4.82 28.52 0.28
C LEU A 841 -4.57 27.39 1.27
N THR A 842 -4.06 26.25 0.80
CA THR A 842 -3.59 25.14 1.63
C THR A 842 -2.22 24.70 1.17
N VAL A 843 -1.29 24.55 2.10
CA VAL A 843 0.02 23.96 1.91
C VAL A 843 0.12 22.75 2.82
N SER A 844 0.42 21.58 2.29
CA SER A 844 0.65 20.36 3.06
C SER A 844 1.93 19.68 2.60
N THR A 845 2.74 19.24 3.55
CA THR A 845 3.99 18.55 3.28
C THR A 845 4.16 17.34 4.19
N GLN A 846 4.79 16.29 3.66
CA GLN A 846 5.04 15.04 4.35
C GLN A 846 6.46 14.54 4.11
N PHE A 847 7.08 14.05 5.18
CA PHE A 847 8.34 13.35 5.20
C PHE A 847 8.15 11.91 5.69
N SER A 848 8.93 10.99 5.15
CA SER A 848 9.05 9.61 5.62
C SER A 848 10.51 9.28 5.86
N TRP A 849 10.79 8.50 6.89
CA TRP A 849 12.15 8.11 7.24
C TRP A 849 12.23 6.68 7.75
N VAL A 850 13.40 6.07 7.51
CA VAL A 850 13.78 4.74 7.94
C VAL A 850 15.23 4.80 8.43
N ALA A 851 15.52 4.20 9.59
CA ALA A 851 16.84 4.28 10.20
C ALA A 851 17.36 2.92 10.70
N ASP A 852 18.68 2.81 10.75
CA ASP A 852 19.44 1.60 11.07
C ASP A 852 19.11 0.42 10.14
N ARG A 853 19.04 0.75 8.85
CA ARG A 853 18.78 -0.20 7.77
C ARG A 853 20.04 -0.38 6.92
N TRP A 854 20.38 -1.61 6.59
CA TRP A 854 21.58 -1.93 5.84
C TRP A 854 21.28 -2.75 4.57
N MET A 855 22.06 -2.57 3.52
CA MET A 855 21.94 -3.34 2.28
C MET A 855 23.30 -3.71 1.72
N MET A 856 23.39 -4.88 1.10
CA MET A 856 24.52 -5.23 0.26
C MET A 856 24.37 -4.54 -1.10
N ASN A 857 25.28 -3.63 -1.44
CA ASN A 857 25.26 -2.88 -2.69
C ASN A 857 25.97 -3.67 -3.80
N ASN A 858 25.24 -4.51 -4.52
CA ASN A 858 25.84 -5.40 -5.51
C ASN A 858 26.30 -4.65 -6.77
N ASP A 859 25.75 -3.47 -7.07
CA ASP A 859 26.25 -2.67 -8.18
C ASP A 859 27.72 -2.26 -7.99
N ARG A 860 28.13 -2.01 -6.74
CA ARG A 860 29.52 -1.71 -6.40
C ARG A 860 30.43 -2.91 -6.58
N TYR A 861 29.93 -4.13 -6.39
CA TYR A 861 30.71 -5.33 -6.68
C TYR A 861 31.11 -5.39 -8.18
N PHE A 862 30.20 -5.03 -9.09
CA PHE A 862 30.49 -5.01 -10.53
C PHE A 862 31.39 -3.84 -10.95
N ASN A 863 31.10 -2.62 -10.48
CA ASN A 863 31.85 -1.42 -10.91
C ASN A 863 33.06 -1.05 -10.03
N GLU A 864 33.31 -1.79 -8.94
CA GLU A 864 34.54 -1.77 -8.13
C GLU A 864 35.21 -3.17 -8.10
N SER A 865 35.06 -3.94 -9.19
CA SER A 865 35.46 -5.37 -9.26
C SER A 865 36.96 -5.65 -9.23
N ASN A 866 37.77 -4.62 -9.53
CA ASN A 866 39.23 -4.64 -9.49
C ASN A 866 39.91 -5.73 -10.36
N GLY A 867 39.30 -6.05 -11.51
CA GLY A 867 39.87 -6.91 -12.55
C GLY A 867 38.88 -7.91 -13.16
N THR A 868 37.88 -8.34 -12.39
CA THR A 868 36.91 -9.37 -12.84
C THR A 868 36.01 -8.87 -13.97
N PHE A 869 35.49 -7.64 -13.87
CA PHE A 869 34.56 -7.05 -14.84
C PHE A 869 35.18 -5.84 -15.55
N VAL A 870 36.46 -5.94 -15.93
CA VAL A 870 37.24 -4.82 -16.50
C VAL A 870 36.64 -4.23 -17.79
N ASN A 871 35.84 -5.01 -18.53
CA ASN A 871 35.16 -4.57 -19.75
C ASN A 871 33.95 -3.66 -19.48
N TYR A 872 33.47 -3.58 -18.24
CA TYR A 872 32.45 -2.61 -17.84
C TYR A 872 33.08 -1.27 -17.48
N ASN A 873 32.26 -0.21 -17.52
CA ASN A 873 32.60 1.03 -16.88
C ASN A 873 32.75 0.82 -15.37
N GLN A 874 33.63 1.61 -14.76
CA GLN A 874 34.04 1.45 -13.36
C GLN A 874 33.72 2.71 -12.58
N SER A 875 33.65 2.57 -11.26
CA SER A 875 33.57 3.71 -10.36
C SER A 875 34.83 4.56 -10.44
N LYS A 876 34.70 5.87 -10.29
CA LYS A 876 35.85 6.79 -10.25
C LYS A 876 36.87 6.43 -9.16
N LYS A 877 36.44 5.80 -8.06
CA LYS A 877 37.33 5.29 -7.01
C LYS A 877 38.41 4.34 -7.54
N MET A 878 38.10 3.58 -8.59
CA MET A 878 39.06 2.65 -9.18
C MET A 878 40.26 3.36 -9.82
N LEU A 879 40.11 4.64 -10.21
CA LEU A 879 41.17 5.48 -10.75
C LEU A 879 41.87 6.30 -9.66
N TYR A 880 41.09 6.90 -8.74
CA TYR A 880 41.60 7.88 -7.78
C TYR A 880 41.99 7.31 -6.41
N ASP A 881 41.29 6.28 -5.93
CA ASP A 881 41.43 5.76 -4.56
C ASP A 881 42.11 4.39 -4.47
N ARG A 882 42.58 3.87 -5.61
CA ARG A 882 43.30 2.60 -5.74
C ARG A 882 44.75 2.75 -5.28
N TRP A 883 45.25 1.73 -4.59
CA TRP A 883 46.67 1.62 -4.28
C TRP A 883 47.49 1.48 -5.57
N LYS A 884 48.55 2.29 -5.71
CA LYS A 884 49.42 2.27 -6.90
C LYS A 884 50.87 1.95 -6.55
N LYS A 885 51.35 2.36 -5.38
CA LYS A 885 52.74 2.13 -4.94
C LYS A 885 52.86 1.95 -3.42
N PRO A 886 53.96 1.32 -2.93
CA PRO A 886 54.22 1.21 -1.50
C PRO A 886 54.20 2.56 -0.78
N GLY A 887 53.45 2.61 0.33
CA GLY A 887 53.24 3.81 1.14
C GLY A 887 51.94 4.56 0.85
N ASP A 888 51.20 4.21 -0.21
CA ASP A 888 49.89 4.80 -0.48
C ASP A 888 48.86 4.37 0.59
N VAL A 889 48.08 5.33 1.10
CA VAL A 889 46.92 5.07 1.96
C VAL A 889 45.68 5.05 1.06
N ALA A 890 45.30 3.86 0.62
CA ALA A 890 44.24 3.63 -0.35
C ALA A 890 43.04 2.90 0.26
N THR A 891 41.85 3.10 -0.33
CA THR A 891 40.63 2.37 0.07
C THR A 891 40.29 1.23 -0.90
N VAL A 892 40.87 1.24 -2.10
CA VAL A 892 40.73 0.17 -3.10
C VAL A 892 42.07 -0.58 -3.24
N PRO A 893 42.08 -1.93 -3.17
CA PRO A 893 43.29 -2.73 -3.34
C PRO A 893 43.97 -2.49 -4.68
N ARG A 894 45.25 -2.86 -4.81
CA ARG A 894 45.96 -2.81 -6.09
C ARG A 894 45.24 -3.63 -7.16
N TYR A 895 45.42 -3.26 -8.42
CA TYR A 895 44.83 -4.00 -9.54
C TYR A 895 45.23 -5.48 -9.53
N GLY A 896 44.28 -6.35 -9.90
CA GLY A 896 44.45 -7.80 -9.95
C GLY A 896 44.02 -8.55 -8.68
N ILE A 897 43.69 -7.84 -7.60
CA ILE A 897 43.05 -8.44 -6.41
C ILE A 897 41.53 -8.38 -6.58
N ALA A 898 40.94 -9.51 -6.98
CA ALA A 898 39.50 -9.60 -7.23
C ALA A 898 38.68 -9.21 -5.98
N ALA A 899 37.65 -8.39 -6.18
CA ALA A 899 36.71 -8.04 -5.13
C ALA A 899 35.98 -9.29 -4.60
N GLN A 900 35.80 -9.37 -3.28
CA GLN A 900 34.95 -10.37 -2.61
C GLN A 900 33.68 -9.69 -2.10
N LEU A 901 32.57 -10.42 -2.04
CA LEU A 901 31.32 -9.93 -1.44
C LEU A 901 31.43 -9.89 0.09
N ASP A 902 32.13 -8.87 0.59
CA ASP A 902 32.43 -8.66 2.01
C ASP A 902 31.74 -7.40 2.57
N SER A 903 32.06 -7.05 3.82
CA SER A 903 31.46 -5.90 4.51
C SER A 903 31.75 -4.53 3.87
N ARG A 904 32.65 -4.41 2.90
CA ARG A 904 32.93 -3.14 2.17
C ARG A 904 31.74 -2.71 1.30
N PHE A 905 30.96 -3.67 0.84
CA PHE A 905 29.76 -3.44 0.02
C PHE A 905 28.47 -3.38 0.86
N LEU A 906 28.57 -3.61 2.18
CA LEU A 906 27.46 -3.47 3.10
C LEU A 906 27.30 -2.00 3.55
N GLU A 907 26.24 -1.36 3.08
CA GLU A 907 26.01 0.08 3.24
C GLU A 907 24.80 0.42 4.12
N ASP A 908 24.88 1.57 4.80
CA ASP A 908 23.77 2.17 5.53
C ASP A 908 22.75 2.74 4.53
N ALA A 909 21.65 2.00 4.37
CA ALA A 909 20.50 2.34 3.54
C ALA A 909 19.41 3.11 4.34
N SER A 910 19.76 3.69 5.48
CA SER A 910 18.87 4.63 6.18
C SER A 910 18.62 5.86 5.30
N PHE A 911 17.39 6.37 5.34
CA PHE A 911 17.03 7.54 4.57
C PHE A 911 15.94 8.39 5.22
N LEU A 912 15.95 9.68 4.88
CA LEU A 912 14.84 10.61 5.08
C LEU A 912 14.43 11.12 3.70
N ARG A 913 13.15 10.98 3.33
CA ARG A 913 12.62 11.46 2.05
C ARG A 913 11.53 12.50 2.27
N TRP A 914 11.64 13.60 1.55
CA TRP A 914 10.55 14.55 1.36
C TRP A 914 9.57 13.95 0.36
N LYS A 915 8.58 13.23 0.88
CA LYS A 915 7.69 12.38 0.09
C LYS A 915 6.71 13.20 -0.72
N ASN A 916 6.13 14.25 -0.15
CA ASN A 916 5.12 15.04 -0.83
C ASN A 916 5.10 16.50 -0.37
N LEU A 917 4.84 17.41 -1.31
CA LEU A 917 4.44 18.79 -1.09
C LEU A 917 3.25 19.08 -2.00
N MET A 918 2.13 19.53 -1.42
CA MET A 918 0.98 20.03 -2.16
C MET A 918 0.69 21.47 -1.77
N VAL A 919 0.49 22.31 -2.78
CA VAL A 919 -0.02 23.67 -2.65
C VAL A 919 -1.31 23.74 -3.45
N SER A 920 -2.41 24.09 -2.80
CA SER A 920 -3.71 24.22 -3.47
C SER A 920 -4.41 25.51 -3.09
N TYR A 921 -5.17 26.07 -4.02
CA TYR A 921 -6.02 27.21 -3.79
C TYR A 921 -7.45 26.89 -4.22
N THR A 922 -8.36 26.94 -3.26
CA THR A 922 -9.80 26.82 -3.49
C THR A 922 -10.40 28.21 -3.69
N LEU A 923 -11.08 28.41 -4.82
CA LEU A 923 -11.69 29.69 -5.14
C LEU A 923 -12.81 30.01 -4.13
N PRO A 924 -12.86 31.25 -3.60
CA PRO A 924 -13.96 31.71 -2.76
C PRO A 924 -15.33 31.53 -3.44
N ALA A 925 -16.29 30.99 -2.69
CA ALA A 925 -17.64 30.69 -3.22
C ALA A 925 -18.38 31.92 -3.80
N ASN A 926 -18.09 33.12 -3.29
CA ASN A 926 -18.66 34.37 -3.79
C ASN A 926 -18.23 34.70 -5.24
N LEU A 927 -17.06 34.23 -5.69
CA LEU A 927 -16.61 34.37 -7.07
C LEU A 927 -17.32 33.39 -8.03
N LEU A 928 -17.78 32.25 -7.50
CA LEU A 928 -18.46 31.19 -8.26
C LEU A 928 -19.97 31.36 -8.28
N ALA A 929 -20.55 32.06 -7.30
CA ALA A 929 -21.99 32.30 -7.19
C ALA A 929 -22.69 32.77 -8.48
N PRO A 930 -22.09 33.64 -9.34
CA PRO A 930 -22.71 34.02 -10.61
C PRO A 930 -22.86 32.88 -11.63
N LEU A 931 -22.01 31.84 -11.56
CA LEU A 931 -22.00 30.72 -12.50
C LEU A 931 -23.15 29.75 -12.29
N LYS A 932 -23.76 29.72 -11.10
CA LYS A 932 -24.92 28.89 -10.67
C LYS A 932 -24.80 27.37 -10.81
N VAL A 933 -23.87 26.88 -11.62
CA VAL A 933 -23.67 25.46 -11.96
C VAL A 933 -22.38 24.93 -11.33
N VAL A 934 -21.44 25.82 -10.99
CA VAL A 934 -20.14 25.43 -10.41
C VAL A 934 -20.16 25.78 -8.92
N GLU A 935 -20.05 24.77 -8.07
CA GLU A 935 -20.02 24.92 -6.61
C GLU A 935 -18.58 25.15 -6.08
N ASN A 936 -17.59 24.53 -6.73
CA ASN A 936 -16.22 24.53 -6.26
C ASN A 936 -15.23 24.53 -7.43
N ILE A 937 -14.16 25.31 -7.32
CA ILE A 937 -12.98 25.22 -8.18
C ILE A 937 -11.75 25.20 -7.29
N ARG A 938 -10.93 24.17 -7.41
CA ARG A 938 -9.65 24.05 -6.73
C ARG A 938 -8.54 23.80 -7.74
N VAL A 939 -7.53 24.66 -7.69
CA VAL A 939 -6.29 24.48 -8.46
C VAL A 939 -5.22 24.01 -7.49
N TYR A 940 -4.42 23.03 -7.89
CA TYR A 940 -3.33 22.53 -7.06
C TYR A 940 -2.07 22.24 -7.88
N ALA A 941 -0.93 22.39 -7.23
CA ALA A 941 0.37 21.98 -7.71
C ALA A 941 1.00 21.06 -6.67
N GLN A 942 1.76 20.08 -7.15
CA GLN A 942 2.25 19.01 -6.30
C GLN A 942 3.65 18.57 -6.73
N GLY A 943 4.46 18.22 -5.73
CA GLY A 943 5.76 17.60 -5.89
C GLY A 943 5.88 16.33 -5.06
N GLN A 944 6.39 15.25 -5.64
CA GLN A 944 6.61 13.96 -4.96
C GLN A 944 8.09 13.56 -5.01
N ASN A 945 8.58 12.91 -3.94
CA ASN A 945 9.96 12.44 -3.80
C ASN A 945 11.00 13.53 -4.12
N LEU A 946 10.75 14.74 -3.60
CA LEU A 946 11.50 15.94 -3.98
C LEU A 946 12.98 15.87 -3.57
N LEU A 947 13.26 15.33 -2.37
CA LEU A 947 14.61 15.21 -1.82
C LEU A 947 14.74 13.91 -1.03
N THR A 948 15.89 13.23 -1.18
CA THR A 948 16.26 12.04 -0.41
C THR A 948 17.62 12.26 0.25
N PHE A 949 17.66 12.19 1.58
CA PHE A 949 18.89 12.22 2.36
C PHE A 949 19.28 10.80 2.73
N THR A 950 20.41 10.31 2.22
CA THR A 950 20.94 8.98 2.53
C THR A 950 22.46 8.92 2.35
N LYS A 951 23.09 7.98 3.06
CA LYS A 951 24.52 7.64 2.88
C LYS A 951 24.72 6.60 1.78
N PHE A 952 23.68 5.84 1.43
CA PHE A 952 23.70 4.83 0.40
C PHE A 952 24.23 5.37 -0.93
N GLN A 953 25.01 4.57 -1.65
CA GLN A 953 25.68 4.94 -2.90
C GLN A 953 24.99 4.37 -4.15
N GLY A 954 23.89 3.62 -4.02
CA GLY A 954 23.05 3.18 -5.14
C GLY A 954 22.07 4.26 -5.62
N MET A 955 21.22 3.92 -6.60
CA MET A 955 20.27 4.88 -7.19
C MET A 955 19.08 5.18 -6.27
N ASP A 956 18.69 4.26 -5.40
CA ASP A 956 17.63 4.47 -4.42
C ASP A 956 17.81 3.57 -3.17
N PRO A 957 17.68 4.09 -1.94
CA PRO A 957 17.81 3.31 -0.71
C PRO A 957 16.53 2.59 -0.25
N GLU A 958 15.39 2.72 -0.93
CA GLU A 958 14.07 2.33 -0.43
C GLU A 958 13.76 0.83 -0.53
N SER A 959 14.38 0.12 -1.48
CA SER A 959 14.14 -1.31 -1.74
C SER A 959 14.06 -2.15 -0.47
N SER A 960 13.07 -3.03 -0.34
CA SER A 960 12.90 -3.87 0.84
C SER A 960 13.81 -5.10 0.89
N MET A 961 14.60 -5.34 -0.16
CA MET A 961 15.52 -6.46 -0.30
C MET A 961 16.79 -6.28 0.55
N ASN A 962 17.49 -7.40 0.80
CA ASN A 962 18.81 -7.40 1.45
C ASN A 962 19.94 -7.00 0.49
N ILE A 963 19.78 -7.27 -0.80
CA ILE A 963 20.74 -6.94 -1.85
C ILE A 963 20.11 -5.90 -2.79
N TYR A 964 20.87 -4.86 -3.11
CA TYR A 964 20.52 -3.91 -4.17
C TYR A 964 21.09 -4.42 -5.50
N ALA A 965 20.21 -4.66 -6.48
CA ALA A 965 20.55 -5.32 -7.73
C ALA A 965 20.00 -4.60 -8.97
N ALA A 966 20.62 -3.50 -9.41
CA ALA A 966 20.21 -2.75 -10.61
C ALA A 966 18.68 -2.55 -10.74
N GLN A 967 18.05 -2.16 -9.63
CA GLN A 967 16.61 -1.96 -9.53
C GLN A 967 16.21 -0.59 -10.09
N TYR A 968 15.02 -0.54 -10.68
CA TYR A 968 14.37 0.65 -11.18
C TYR A 968 14.19 1.66 -10.03
N PRO A 969 14.83 2.84 -10.12
CA PRO A 969 14.81 3.82 -9.03
C PRO A 969 13.46 4.56 -8.93
N MET A 970 13.14 5.05 -7.74
CA MET A 970 11.92 5.86 -7.54
C MET A 970 11.98 7.16 -8.35
N SER A 971 10.83 7.58 -8.87
CA SER A 971 10.71 8.83 -9.63
C SER A 971 10.39 10.03 -8.73
N ARG A 972 10.95 11.19 -9.06
CA ARG A 972 10.52 12.51 -8.59
C ARG A 972 9.52 13.06 -9.58
N GLN A 973 8.39 13.52 -9.07
CA GLN A 973 7.28 13.95 -9.90
C GLN A 973 6.87 15.38 -9.57
N PHE A 974 6.46 16.12 -10.60
CA PHE A 974 5.83 17.42 -10.49
C PHE A 974 4.53 17.40 -11.29
N SER A 975 3.44 17.88 -10.69
CA SER A 975 2.16 17.95 -11.39
C SER A 975 1.37 19.20 -11.03
N ILE A 976 0.44 19.54 -11.92
CA ILE A 976 -0.58 20.55 -11.73
C ILE A 976 -1.92 19.87 -11.99
N GLY A 977 -2.92 20.20 -11.18
CA GLY A 977 -4.26 19.69 -11.36
C GLY A 977 -5.34 20.71 -11.06
N LEU A 978 -6.52 20.38 -11.55
CA LEU A 978 -7.74 21.15 -11.45
C LEU A 978 -8.86 20.21 -11.00
N GLU A 979 -9.61 20.67 -10.00
CA GLU A 979 -10.81 20.01 -9.50
C GLU A 979 -11.98 20.99 -9.64
N ILE A 980 -13.06 20.55 -10.27
CA ILE A 980 -14.30 21.30 -10.44
C ILE A 980 -15.45 20.49 -9.85
N GLY A 981 -16.14 21.07 -8.87
CA GLY A 981 -17.37 20.53 -8.30
C GLY A 981 -18.60 21.26 -8.86
N PHE A 982 -19.65 20.50 -9.15
CA PHE A 982 -20.94 20.95 -9.67
C PHE A 982 -22.09 20.50 -8.78
#